data_AF-A0A428NH23-F1
#
_entry.id   AF-A0A428NH23-F1
#
_cell.length_a   1.000
_cell.length_b   1.000
_cell.length_c   1.000
_cell.angle_alpha   90.00
_cell.angle_beta   90.00
_cell.angle_gamma   90.00
#
_symmetry.space_group_name_H-M   'P 1'
#
loop_
_entity.id
_entity.type
_entity.pdbx_description
1 polymer ?
#
loop_
_entity_poly.entity_id
_entity_poly.type
_entity_poly.pdbx_seq_one_letter_code
_entity_poly.pdbx_strand_id
1 'polypeptide(L)'
;MLRSATRELRRGWQVSQNVTIHAKIACSLPHTTCRYASTLDNIESEMLSGRRTLNHHPVTALRQQLATEKKREGIDELKDQDHHEPNRAQKTRRTGPVFEPNYLRHGVERRLKMQKGWSDQSPAVLLRQYLAAERPNRNMQRQVAAIRSMRLPIVLIQMHLYRQVEADPENNEDIADLLPPKEQWDNLMVVLNHNGHTEENLNKYINILFAESDEERCRLFLEDDQAKPMFILSYLLRLSSSFTEISTLDDIIQYVKKRLRETTDKIEPTAAVTKYAGRAATAMRKFAPEDFTQIMERLAFHCRRIEPRRLMELADAAADFIMRYEAKSGNPRETYHAQCKFFNTALNAVAGRTGSGPQRKSIPYAYIWEAQRILLGMSGGLPTALLVDRAGFKAIRAVLAGMPKNKDEAHSARRHSQTWPPYLQPGDGMDEVMEPDDSWTRVVRAGMMMQEAGFPKGEVDFALDVLQGMAHDGTPTIQQRRQLGPDRDLAAWAASIKATRNAHEAWERFRNPPKPDMKPGPDEYAAMFQRLFAREVDPDSGSLPGDTTLNYPTQEEANLTELEKSRLQPPTPAELYGMMRRQKLKPDEQCLTVLVANAHSLEEAHEYLLDASTPQQNYANLTSPSPIADALKNIPLPVFSAYIDVCSRNASYRGRNMLRAIRLAEARLSRKNQNWASFIWAPILKNLGQHHYGLKLSLEAQLRLLLHLVDRIESTHGMTLLLFNRFTLTLRKILRREVEKLSAAVETNSADLSALAVLYDIGAEEAGVAPTKVNPIWDDSALSLIRSAGSRIKAFFYGLVLQEQDRVRQGEITDVSLLDGMRARRDPVMAPYAHDLMLALAFAGEFEEMAEVMKWLIREWSPTRLREEMEDLNEMPRDLDMLETLCVFRAFAEPMITQTKLDAVLTDFNTHGVYWEWPDDATVEGYLDGRHNSNSNRELSEVLRWIRRRRTTRRAENEGWAMDIGDLEVDWTETKREALDPQHLKDLGKKAYRSD
;
A
#
# COMPACT_ATOMS: atom_id res chain seq x y z
N MET A 1 10.56 41.72 -1.33
CA MET A 1 10.40 40.54 -2.21
C MET A 1 11.26 39.37 -1.74
N LEU A 2 12.55 39.23 -2.07
CA LEU A 2 13.38 38.06 -1.68
C LEU A 2 13.28 37.65 -0.19
N ARG A 3 13.39 38.61 0.75
CA ARG A 3 13.23 38.34 2.20
C ARG A 3 11.81 37.97 2.66
N SER A 4 10.79 38.12 1.81
CA SER A 4 9.40 37.66 2.03
C SER A 4 9.22 36.23 1.52
N ALA A 5 9.67 35.95 0.30
CA ALA A 5 9.70 34.60 -0.24
C ALA A 5 10.48 33.64 0.69
N THR A 6 11.64 34.06 1.21
CA THR A 6 12.40 33.27 2.22
C THR A 6 11.79 33.28 3.63
N ARG A 7 10.68 34.01 3.88
CA ARG A 7 9.86 33.92 5.09
C ARG A 7 8.68 32.98 4.89
N GLU A 8 8.01 33.03 3.75
CA GLU A 8 6.95 32.10 3.36
C GLU A 8 7.51 30.67 3.20
N LEU A 9 8.63 30.50 2.49
CA LEU A 9 9.37 29.23 2.40
C LEU A 9 9.87 28.72 3.77
N ARG A 10 9.98 29.58 4.80
CA ARG A 10 10.28 29.16 6.18
C ARG A 10 9.05 28.91 7.04
N ARG A 11 7.87 29.42 6.66
CA ARG A 11 6.60 29.21 7.37
C ARG A 11 5.95 27.89 6.97
N GLY A 12 5.93 27.55 5.68
CA GLY A 12 5.46 26.24 5.21
C GLY A 12 6.35 25.05 5.60
N TRP A 13 7.56 25.30 6.12
CA TRP A 13 8.60 24.29 6.35
C TRP A 13 9.18 24.31 7.78
N GLN A 14 8.42 24.79 8.77
CA GLN A 14 8.67 24.37 10.14
C GLN A 14 7.97 23.03 10.38
N VAL A 15 8.75 21.94 10.38
CA VAL A 15 8.33 20.71 11.06
C VAL A 15 7.96 21.11 12.49
N SER A 16 6.69 20.95 12.87
CA SER A 16 6.27 21.23 14.24
C SER A 16 7.13 20.40 15.18
N GLN A 17 7.69 21.02 16.22
CA GLN A 17 8.48 20.28 17.21
C GLN A 17 7.64 19.15 17.80
N ASN A 18 6.31 19.34 17.93
CA ASN A 18 5.35 18.30 18.29
C ASN A 18 5.45 17.08 17.36
N VAL A 19 5.41 17.25 16.03
CA VAL A 19 5.52 16.13 15.06
C VAL A 19 6.83 15.37 15.24
N THR A 20 7.98 16.07 15.35
CA THR A 20 9.28 15.40 15.51
C THR A 20 9.45 14.75 16.88
N ILE A 21 8.85 15.33 17.93
CA ILE A 21 8.87 14.80 19.29
C ILE A 21 7.95 13.60 19.41
N HIS A 22 6.70 13.66 18.92
CA HIS A 22 5.75 12.55 18.94
C HIS A 22 6.23 11.38 18.07
N ALA A 23 6.86 11.63 16.92
CA ALA A 23 7.50 10.56 16.14
C ALA A 23 8.69 9.93 16.89
N LYS A 24 9.55 10.74 17.54
CA LYS A 24 10.64 10.19 18.38
C LYS A 24 10.14 9.44 19.61
N ILE A 25 8.99 9.84 20.17
CA ILE A 25 8.30 9.12 21.25
C ILE A 25 7.70 7.81 20.71
N ALA A 26 7.07 7.81 19.53
CA ALA A 26 6.58 6.60 18.87
C ALA A 26 7.70 5.58 18.61
N CYS A 27 8.86 6.04 18.11
CA CYS A 27 10.06 5.23 17.91
C CYS A 27 10.81 4.86 19.21
N SER A 28 10.38 5.34 20.38
CA SER A 28 10.96 4.99 21.70
C SER A 28 9.97 4.38 22.68
N LEU A 29 8.72 4.16 22.27
CA LEU A 29 7.86 3.15 22.89
C LEU A 29 8.59 1.80 22.77
N PRO A 30 8.83 1.07 23.86
CA PRO A 30 9.65 -0.13 23.81
C PRO A 30 9.00 -1.17 22.91
N HIS A 31 9.72 -1.56 21.84
CA HIS A 31 9.40 -2.76 21.05
C HIS A 31 9.58 -3.99 21.93
N THR A 32 8.60 -4.28 22.77
CA THR A 32 8.58 -5.47 23.60
C THR A 32 8.51 -6.69 22.69
N THR A 33 9.62 -7.40 22.56
CA THR A 33 9.74 -8.74 21.97
C THR A 33 9.10 -9.79 22.88
N CYS A 34 7.86 -9.50 23.29
CA CYS A 34 6.98 -10.42 23.98
C CYS A 34 6.70 -11.61 23.05
N ARG A 35 6.62 -12.82 23.62
CA ARG A 35 6.58 -14.06 22.84
C ARG A 35 5.25 -14.18 22.08
N TYR A 36 5.22 -13.71 20.83
CA TYR A 36 4.00 -13.54 20.01
C TYR A 36 3.06 -14.75 19.98
N ALA A 37 3.59 -15.99 19.99
CA ALA A 37 2.76 -17.19 20.08
C ALA A 37 1.96 -17.23 21.41
N SER A 38 2.62 -17.00 22.54
CA SER A 38 1.99 -17.09 23.86
C SER A 38 0.88 -16.06 24.10
N THR A 39 0.88 -14.91 23.43
CA THR A 39 -0.25 -13.96 23.50
C THR A 39 -1.44 -14.44 22.69
N LEU A 40 -1.26 -14.97 21.48
CA LEU A 40 -2.36 -15.54 20.70
C LEU A 40 -2.92 -16.80 21.38
N ASP A 41 -2.06 -17.67 21.91
CA ASP A 41 -2.45 -18.90 22.59
C ASP A 41 -3.07 -18.62 23.99
N ASN A 42 -2.65 -17.56 24.69
CA ASN A 42 -3.34 -17.08 25.89
C ASN A 42 -4.72 -16.51 25.57
N ILE A 43 -4.86 -15.72 24.48
CA ILE A 43 -6.17 -15.20 24.02
C ILE A 43 -7.08 -16.37 23.61
N GLU A 44 -6.56 -17.38 22.90
CA GLU A 44 -7.31 -18.60 22.59
C GLU A 44 -7.68 -19.38 23.87
N SER A 45 -6.83 -19.39 24.89
CA SER A 45 -7.11 -19.99 26.21
C SER A 45 -8.19 -19.22 26.99
N GLU A 46 -8.17 -17.89 27.00
CA GLU A 46 -9.26 -17.05 27.56
C GLU A 46 -10.59 -17.33 26.81
N MET A 47 -10.54 -17.35 25.48
CA MET A 47 -11.69 -17.66 24.61
C MET A 47 -12.24 -19.07 24.86
N LEU A 48 -11.38 -20.08 25.05
CA LEU A 48 -11.79 -21.47 25.27
C LEU A 48 -12.21 -21.76 26.73
N SER A 49 -11.64 -21.08 27.72
CA SER A 49 -11.96 -21.28 29.14
C SER A 49 -13.18 -20.49 29.61
N GLY A 50 -13.41 -19.28 29.07
CA GLY A 50 -14.58 -18.46 29.40
C GLY A 50 -14.62 -17.95 30.84
N ARG A 51 -13.47 -17.84 31.52
CA ARG A 51 -13.34 -17.25 32.86
C ARG A 51 -12.27 -16.16 32.86
N ARG A 52 -12.49 -15.09 33.64
CA ARG A 52 -11.40 -14.18 34.04
C ARG A 52 -10.39 -14.96 34.88
N THR A 53 -9.19 -15.17 34.36
CA THR A 53 -8.08 -15.77 35.12
C THR A 53 -7.27 -14.68 35.81
N LEU A 54 -7.41 -14.58 37.14
CA LEU A 54 -6.54 -13.76 37.98
C LEU A 54 -5.10 -14.28 37.93
N ASN A 55 -4.15 -13.37 37.64
CA ASN A 55 -2.71 -13.42 37.89
C ASN A 55 -1.89 -14.56 37.24
N HIS A 56 -0.83 -14.17 36.52
CA HIS A 56 0.19 -15.09 36.00
C HIS A 56 1.13 -15.61 37.09
N HIS A 57 1.55 -16.87 36.97
CA HIS A 57 2.83 -17.37 37.51
C HIS A 57 3.84 -17.55 36.37
N PRO A 58 5.13 -17.16 36.56
CA PRO A 58 6.10 -17.11 35.46
C PRO A 58 6.79 -18.46 35.16
N VAL A 59 6.94 -18.70 33.86
CA VAL A 59 7.82 -19.65 33.15
C VAL A 59 8.98 -20.25 33.97
N THR A 60 8.81 -21.48 34.46
CA THR A 60 9.91 -22.29 35.06
C THR A 60 10.08 -23.69 34.45
N ALA A 61 9.10 -24.22 33.71
CA ALA A 61 9.15 -25.57 33.15
C ALA A 61 10.11 -25.75 31.95
N LEU A 62 10.49 -24.66 31.26
CA LEU A 62 11.23 -24.72 29.98
C LEU A 62 12.76 -24.61 30.10
N ARG A 63 13.32 -24.91 31.28
CA ARG A 63 14.79 -25.00 31.51
C ARG A 63 15.29 -26.39 31.94
N GLN A 64 14.41 -27.34 32.28
CA GLN A 64 14.82 -28.66 32.76
C GLN A 64 14.98 -29.71 31.65
N GLN A 65 14.34 -29.53 30.48
CA GLN A 65 14.49 -30.47 29.34
C GLN A 65 15.79 -30.28 28.54
N LEU A 66 16.51 -29.15 28.70
CA LEU A 66 17.80 -28.89 28.03
C LEU A 66 19.02 -29.32 28.86
N ALA A 67 18.81 -30.04 29.97
CA ALA A 67 19.87 -30.48 30.89
C ALA A 67 20.13 -32.00 30.87
N THR A 68 19.34 -32.78 30.11
CA THR A 68 19.31 -34.25 30.18
C THR A 68 19.96 -34.97 29.00
N GLU A 69 20.30 -34.29 27.90
CA GLU A 69 20.90 -34.88 26.68
C GLU A 69 22.42 -34.66 26.57
N LYS A 70 23.12 -34.52 27.71
CA LYS A 70 24.60 -34.40 27.79
C LYS A 70 25.23 -35.35 28.81
N LYS A 71 24.76 -36.60 28.84
CA LYS A 71 25.39 -37.70 29.59
C LYS A 71 25.13 -39.03 28.89
N ARG A 72 26.18 -39.87 28.80
CA ARG A 72 26.35 -41.00 27.86
C ARG A 72 26.66 -40.51 26.43
N GLU A 73 27.67 -41.00 25.74
CA GLU A 73 28.74 -41.98 26.10
C GLU A 73 30.13 -41.43 25.76
N GLY A 74 31.16 -42.10 26.27
CA GLY A 74 32.59 -41.91 25.98
C GLY A 74 33.28 -43.27 26.19
N ILE A 75 34.60 -43.28 26.44
CA ILE A 75 35.45 -44.49 26.63
C ILE A 75 35.73 -45.22 25.31
N ASP A 76 36.91 -45.78 24.98
CA ASP A 76 38.36 -45.53 25.23
C ASP A 76 39.09 -46.57 24.30
N GLU A 77 40.40 -46.64 24.02
CA GLU A 77 41.69 -45.99 24.39
C GLU A 77 42.63 -46.22 23.13
N LEU A 78 43.98 -46.26 23.01
CA LEU A 78 45.23 -46.09 23.80
C LEU A 78 46.42 -45.93 22.78
N LYS A 79 47.33 -44.96 22.94
CA LYS A 79 48.78 -45.02 22.53
C LYS A 79 49.16 -45.22 21.03
N ASP A 80 50.40 -45.03 20.54
CA ASP A 80 51.62 -44.35 21.05
C ASP A 80 52.52 -43.87 19.89
N GLN A 81 53.44 -42.94 20.20
CA GLN A 81 54.83 -42.79 19.71
C GLN A 81 55.24 -42.65 18.20
N ASP A 82 56.09 -41.62 18.00
CA ASP A 82 57.41 -41.64 17.32
C ASP A 82 57.68 -41.12 15.88
N HIS A 83 58.50 -40.05 15.89
CA HIS A 83 59.73 -39.79 15.12
C HIS A 83 59.77 -39.34 13.63
N HIS A 84 60.21 -38.09 13.50
CA HIS A 84 61.29 -37.56 12.62
C HIS A 84 61.30 -37.86 11.10
N GLU A 85 60.88 -36.82 10.38
CA GLU A 85 61.76 -35.98 9.52
C GLU A 85 62.32 -36.49 8.17
N PRO A 86 62.76 -35.57 7.27
CA PRO A 86 62.61 -35.75 5.83
C PRO A 86 63.92 -35.86 5.05
N ASN A 87 63.82 -36.20 3.76
CA ASN A 87 64.83 -35.96 2.70
C ASN A 87 64.21 -36.34 1.33
N ARG A 88 64.55 -35.77 0.16
CA ARG A 88 65.40 -34.61 -0.22
C ARG A 88 65.22 -34.31 -1.72
N ALA A 89 65.50 -33.07 -2.14
CA ALA A 89 66.07 -32.72 -3.47
C ALA A 89 65.22 -33.01 -4.75
N GLN A 90 65.46 -32.41 -5.93
CA GLN A 90 66.17 -31.18 -6.33
C GLN A 90 65.77 -30.77 -7.77
N LYS A 91 65.74 -29.47 -8.07
CA LYS A 91 65.94 -28.85 -9.42
C LYS A 91 64.82 -29.18 -10.46
N THR A 92 64.68 -28.50 -11.60
CA THR A 92 65.56 -27.50 -12.27
C THR A 92 64.74 -26.38 -12.92
N ARG A 93 65.35 -25.19 -13.12
CA ARG A 93 64.80 -24.10 -13.95
C ARG A 93 64.59 -24.53 -15.42
N ARG A 94 63.60 -23.94 -16.09
CA ARG A 94 63.70 -23.46 -17.49
C ARG A 94 62.81 -22.23 -17.71
N THR A 95 63.11 -21.43 -18.74
CA THR A 95 62.68 -20.03 -18.86
C THR A 95 62.00 -19.71 -20.19
N GLY A 96 60.87 -19.01 -20.16
CA GLY A 96 60.24 -18.34 -21.31
C GLY A 96 59.45 -19.27 -22.26
N PRO A 97 58.77 -18.70 -23.29
CA PRO A 97 58.85 -17.31 -23.75
C PRO A 97 57.57 -16.46 -23.51
N VAL A 98 57.62 -15.22 -23.99
CA VAL A 98 56.55 -14.20 -23.99
C VAL A 98 55.33 -14.65 -24.81
N PHE A 99 54.11 -14.23 -24.41
CA PHE A 99 52.84 -14.55 -25.07
C PHE A 99 52.10 -13.31 -25.57
N GLU A 100 51.63 -13.34 -26.83
CA GLU A 100 50.73 -12.32 -27.40
C GLU A 100 49.23 -12.67 -27.23
N PRO A 101 48.31 -11.68 -27.17
CA PRO A 101 47.02 -11.89 -26.49
C PRO A 101 45.91 -12.53 -27.34
N ASN A 102 45.89 -12.33 -28.66
CA ASN A 102 44.66 -12.52 -29.45
C ASN A 102 44.28 -13.99 -29.72
N TYR A 103 45.18 -14.96 -29.52
CA TYR A 103 44.90 -16.40 -29.70
C TYR A 103 44.34 -17.09 -28.45
N LEU A 104 44.27 -16.40 -27.30
CA LEU A 104 44.00 -17.04 -26.00
C LEU A 104 42.63 -17.73 -25.91
N ARG A 105 41.54 -17.10 -26.38
CA ARG A 105 40.18 -17.55 -26.04
C ARG A 105 39.86 -18.98 -26.48
N HIS A 106 40.14 -19.35 -27.73
CA HIS A 106 39.95 -20.73 -28.21
C HIS A 106 41.15 -21.67 -27.96
N GLY A 107 42.34 -21.11 -27.69
CA GLY A 107 43.55 -21.87 -27.41
C GLY A 107 43.69 -22.34 -25.96
N VAL A 108 43.00 -21.70 -25.01
CA VAL A 108 43.02 -22.04 -23.57
C VAL A 108 41.92 -23.06 -23.24
N GLU A 109 40.69 -22.84 -23.70
CA GLU A 109 39.55 -23.75 -23.50
C GLU A 109 39.87 -25.20 -23.94
N ARG A 110 40.61 -25.37 -25.06
CA ARG A 110 41.08 -26.69 -25.55
C ARG A 110 42.24 -27.28 -24.73
N ARG A 111 43.16 -26.45 -24.21
CA ARG A 111 44.33 -26.92 -23.44
C ARG A 111 43.95 -27.39 -22.02
N LEU A 112 42.90 -26.82 -21.43
CA LEU A 112 42.44 -27.15 -20.07
C LEU A 112 41.48 -28.35 -20.00
N LYS A 113 41.32 -29.13 -21.09
CA LYS A 113 40.45 -30.34 -21.17
C LYS A 113 39.01 -30.13 -20.63
N MET A 114 38.45 -28.95 -20.81
CA MET A 114 37.18 -28.54 -20.19
C MET A 114 35.99 -29.29 -20.82
N GLN A 115 35.31 -30.15 -20.04
CA GLN A 115 34.16 -30.94 -20.53
C GLN A 115 32.89 -30.10 -20.74
N LYS A 116 32.11 -30.43 -21.78
CA LYS A 116 30.79 -29.85 -22.07
C LYS A 116 29.66 -30.56 -21.31
N GLY A 117 29.73 -30.59 -19.97
CA GLY A 117 28.55 -30.90 -19.15
C GLY A 117 27.70 -29.63 -18.97
N TRP A 118 26.37 -29.75 -19.02
CA TRP A 118 25.42 -28.64 -18.75
C TRP A 118 25.57 -27.42 -19.68
N SER A 119 25.78 -27.63 -20.97
CA SER A 119 25.99 -26.56 -21.97
C SER A 119 24.80 -25.61 -22.20
N ASP A 120 23.60 -26.02 -21.83
CA ASP A 120 22.36 -25.49 -22.44
C ASP A 120 21.66 -24.42 -21.58
N GLN A 121 22.08 -24.25 -20.32
CA GLN A 121 21.59 -23.16 -19.46
C GLN A 121 22.55 -21.96 -19.49
N SER A 122 21.98 -20.75 -19.57
CA SER A 122 22.76 -19.52 -19.48
C SER A 122 23.42 -19.39 -18.11
N PRO A 123 24.71 -19.00 -17.99
CA PRO A 123 25.36 -18.73 -16.70
C PRO A 123 24.65 -17.69 -15.84
N ALA A 124 23.94 -16.74 -16.47
CA ALA A 124 23.13 -15.75 -15.77
C ALA A 124 21.78 -16.31 -15.27
N VAL A 125 21.39 -17.52 -15.69
CA VAL A 125 20.29 -18.32 -15.11
C VAL A 125 20.83 -19.21 -14.00
N LEU A 126 21.98 -19.88 -14.19
CA LEU A 126 22.65 -20.66 -13.14
C LEU A 126 22.98 -19.81 -11.90
N LEU A 127 23.53 -18.59 -12.08
CA LEU A 127 23.75 -17.66 -10.96
C LEU A 127 22.44 -17.26 -10.27
N ARG A 128 21.35 -17.06 -11.03
CA ARG A 128 20.04 -16.74 -10.47
C ARG A 128 19.43 -17.92 -9.69
N GLN A 129 19.62 -19.15 -10.14
CA GLN A 129 19.20 -20.35 -9.41
C GLN A 129 20.02 -20.54 -8.13
N TYR A 130 21.35 -20.35 -8.21
CA TYR A 130 22.25 -20.47 -7.07
C TYR A 130 21.92 -19.44 -5.97
N LEU A 131 21.69 -18.18 -6.34
CA LEU A 131 21.34 -17.10 -5.41
C LEU A 131 19.87 -17.12 -4.93
N ALA A 132 18.97 -17.80 -5.65
CA ALA A 132 17.57 -17.94 -5.24
C ALA A 132 17.34 -19.06 -4.21
N ALA A 133 18.30 -19.98 -4.04
CA ALA A 133 18.24 -21.02 -3.03
C ALA A 133 18.77 -20.49 -1.69
N GLU A 134 17.90 -20.34 -0.69
CA GLU A 134 18.25 -19.85 0.66
C GLU A 134 19.34 -20.72 1.34
N ARG A 135 19.48 -21.99 0.91
CA ARG A 135 20.74 -22.74 0.92
C ARG A 135 20.88 -23.52 -0.41
N PRO A 136 21.95 -23.35 -1.19
CA PRO A 136 22.16 -24.14 -2.41
C PRO A 136 22.39 -25.62 -2.04
N ASN A 137 21.74 -26.54 -2.77
CA ASN A 137 21.91 -27.98 -2.55
C ASN A 137 23.37 -28.39 -2.83
N ARG A 138 23.97 -29.23 -1.98
CA ARG A 138 25.35 -29.73 -2.11
C ARG A 138 25.64 -30.35 -3.48
N ASN A 139 24.65 -30.99 -4.12
CA ASN A 139 24.77 -31.46 -5.50
C ASN A 139 24.95 -30.32 -6.53
N MET A 140 24.28 -29.19 -6.34
CA MET A 140 24.43 -27.99 -7.18
C MET A 140 25.77 -27.29 -6.91
N GLN A 141 26.23 -27.25 -5.65
CA GLN A 141 27.57 -26.75 -5.31
C GLN A 141 28.67 -27.58 -6.00
N ARG A 142 28.64 -28.91 -5.86
CA ARG A 142 29.55 -29.85 -6.56
C ARG A 142 29.52 -29.66 -8.08
N GLN A 143 28.34 -29.51 -8.68
CA GLN A 143 28.19 -29.26 -10.12
C GLN A 143 28.85 -27.93 -10.53
N VAL A 144 28.58 -26.83 -9.84
CA VAL A 144 29.19 -25.52 -10.17
C VAL A 144 30.68 -25.49 -9.89
N ALA A 145 31.16 -26.17 -8.84
CA ALA A 145 32.59 -26.38 -8.60
C ALA A 145 33.26 -27.10 -9.77
N ALA A 146 32.65 -28.18 -10.28
CA ALA A 146 33.14 -28.97 -11.41
C ALA A 146 33.05 -28.27 -12.79
N ILE A 147 32.22 -27.23 -12.96
CA ILE A 147 32.18 -26.48 -14.22
C ILE A 147 33.55 -25.85 -14.51
N ARG A 148 33.97 -25.89 -15.78
CA ARG A 148 35.22 -25.29 -16.25
C ARG A 148 34.89 -24.25 -17.33
N SER A 149 34.67 -23.00 -16.90
CA SER A 149 34.23 -21.91 -17.78
C SER A 149 34.73 -20.54 -17.32
N MET A 150 35.34 -19.77 -18.22
CA MET A 150 35.86 -18.41 -17.94
C MET A 150 34.78 -17.31 -17.98
N ARG A 151 33.50 -17.64 -17.74
CA ARG A 151 32.39 -16.68 -17.76
C ARG A 151 32.14 -16.15 -16.34
N LEU A 152 32.21 -14.83 -16.17
CA LEU A 152 32.23 -14.16 -14.86
C LEU A 152 31.18 -14.65 -13.84
N PRO A 153 29.88 -14.90 -14.18
CA PRO A 153 28.91 -15.43 -13.22
C PRO A 153 29.31 -16.77 -12.57
N ILE A 154 30.03 -17.64 -13.27
CA ILE A 154 30.48 -18.95 -12.75
C ILE A 154 31.70 -18.76 -11.85
N VAL A 155 32.65 -17.91 -12.27
CA VAL A 155 33.85 -17.60 -11.48
C VAL A 155 33.48 -16.98 -10.13
N LEU A 156 32.49 -16.08 -10.08
CA LEU A 156 32.04 -15.47 -8.83
C LEU A 156 31.41 -16.50 -7.86
N ILE A 157 30.74 -17.53 -8.35
CA ILE A 157 30.24 -18.63 -7.50
C ILE A 157 31.40 -19.50 -7.01
N GLN A 158 32.34 -19.87 -7.90
CA GLN A 158 33.51 -20.67 -7.52
C GLN A 158 34.38 -19.94 -6.50
N MET A 159 34.60 -18.64 -6.67
CA MET A 159 35.32 -17.75 -5.74
C MET A 159 34.60 -17.60 -4.40
N HIS A 160 33.27 -17.67 -4.37
CA HIS A 160 32.50 -17.78 -3.11
C HIS A 160 32.64 -19.18 -2.47
N LEU A 161 32.68 -20.25 -3.26
CA LEU A 161 32.92 -21.61 -2.76
C LEU A 161 34.33 -21.78 -2.17
N TYR A 162 35.38 -21.17 -2.73
CA TYR A 162 36.70 -21.15 -2.07
C TYR A 162 36.63 -20.51 -0.68
N ARG A 163 35.97 -19.35 -0.53
CA ARG A 163 35.77 -18.73 0.79
C ARG A 163 35.00 -19.63 1.78
N GLN A 164 34.10 -20.49 1.30
CA GLN A 164 33.42 -21.49 2.13
C GLN A 164 34.36 -22.63 2.56
N VAL A 165 35.16 -23.16 1.63
CA VAL A 165 36.19 -24.19 1.90
C VAL A 165 37.28 -23.66 2.85
N GLU A 166 37.70 -22.41 2.71
CA GLU A 166 38.68 -21.75 3.58
C GLU A 166 38.14 -21.49 5.00
N ALA A 167 36.82 -21.36 5.16
CA ALA A 167 36.15 -21.11 6.45
C ALA A 167 35.75 -22.40 7.19
N ASP A 168 35.42 -23.47 6.47
CA ASP A 168 35.05 -24.79 7.00
C ASP A 168 35.64 -25.90 6.10
N PRO A 169 36.92 -26.28 6.29
CA PRO A 169 37.59 -27.24 5.41
C PRO A 169 37.05 -28.66 5.56
N GLU A 170 36.82 -29.13 6.79
CA GLU A 170 36.43 -30.50 7.11
C GLU A 170 35.07 -30.88 6.50
N ASN A 171 34.14 -29.92 6.46
CA ASN A 171 32.80 -30.13 5.92
C ASN A 171 32.72 -29.93 4.39
N ASN A 172 33.77 -29.44 3.71
CA ASN A 172 33.71 -29.07 2.29
C ASN A 172 34.81 -29.72 1.41
N GLU A 173 35.52 -30.74 1.91
CA GLU A 173 36.54 -31.51 1.18
C GLU A 173 36.03 -32.01 -0.21
N ASP A 174 34.80 -32.51 -0.28
CA ASP A 174 34.13 -32.97 -1.50
C ASP A 174 33.81 -31.87 -2.53
N ILE A 175 33.94 -30.60 -2.14
CA ILE A 175 33.84 -29.43 -3.02
C ILE A 175 35.25 -28.92 -3.37
N ALA A 176 36.20 -28.98 -2.42
CA ALA A 176 37.60 -28.62 -2.63
C ALA A 176 38.23 -29.42 -3.79
N ASP A 177 38.04 -30.75 -3.82
CA ASP A 177 38.50 -31.64 -4.90
C ASP A 177 37.94 -31.28 -6.29
N LEU A 178 36.76 -30.66 -6.34
CA LEU A 178 36.06 -30.32 -7.58
C LEU A 178 36.35 -28.90 -8.07
N LEU A 179 36.86 -28.02 -7.23
CA LEU A 179 37.29 -26.67 -7.62
C LEU A 179 38.56 -26.71 -8.50
N PRO A 180 38.88 -25.62 -9.22
CA PRO A 180 40.15 -25.54 -9.93
C PRO A 180 41.37 -25.65 -8.98
N PRO A 181 42.47 -26.33 -9.36
CA PRO A 181 43.71 -26.26 -8.60
C PRO A 181 44.32 -24.86 -8.71
N LYS A 182 45.05 -24.43 -7.68
CA LYS A 182 45.54 -23.04 -7.53
C LYS A 182 46.23 -22.46 -8.76
N GLU A 183 47.11 -23.23 -9.41
CA GLU A 183 47.77 -22.80 -10.66
C GLU A 183 46.78 -22.45 -11.79
N GLN A 184 45.66 -23.17 -11.92
CA GLN A 184 44.63 -22.85 -12.91
C GLN A 184 43.81 -21.61 -12.50
N TRP A 185 43.64 -21.38 -11.20
CA TRP A 185 42.99 -20.20 -10.66
C TRP A 185 43.80 -18.93 -10.91
N ASP A 186 45.11 -18.97 -10.61
CA ASP A 186 46.03 -17.84 -10.84
C ASP A 186 46.08 -17.46 -12.34
N ASN A 187 46.15 -18.46 -13.23
CA ASN A 187 46.07 -18.25 -14.68
C ASN A 187 44.72 -17.66 -15.12
N LEU A 188 43.61 -18.03 -14.47
CA LEU A 188 42.28 -17.47 -14.75
C LEU A 188 42.19 -16.01 -14.30
N MET A 189 42.78 -15.66 -13.15
CA MET A 189 42.83 -14.29 -12.64
C MET A 189 43.67 -13.36 -13.52
N VAL A 190 44.80 -13.82 -14.06
CA VAL A 190 45.57 -13.06 -15.07
C VAL A 190 44.70 -12.74 -16.29
N VAL A 191 43.89 -13.69 -16.76
CA VAL A 191 42.97 -13.48 -17.90
C VAL A 191 41.81 -12.55 -17.54
N LEU A 192 41.26 -12.61 -16.33
CA LEU A 192 40.20 -11.67 -15.90
C LEU A 192 40.72 -10.23 -15.73
N ASN A 193 41.92 -10.07 -15.17
CA ASN A 193 42.57 -8.76 -15.04
C ASN A 193 42.81 -8.13 -16.42
N HIS A 194 43.33 -8.90 -17.38
CA HIS A 194 43.49 -8.44 -18.77
C HIS A 194 42.15 -8.08 -19.47
N ASN A 195 41.02 -8.67 -19.05
CA ASN A 195 39.70 -8.29 -19.54
C ASN A 195 39.12 -7.02 -18.87
N GLY A 196 39.70 -6.56 -17.75
CA GLY A 196 39.26 -5.38 -17.00
C GLY A 196 38.63 -5.67 -15.63
N HIS A 197 38.81 -6.87 -15.07
CA HIS A 197 38.33 -7.21 -13.73
C HIS A 197 39.51 -7.50 -12.79
N THR A 198 39.83 -6.53 -11.91
CA THR A 198 40.80 -6.72 -10.82
C THR A 198 40.24 -7.65 -9.75
N GLU A 199 41.11 -8.28 -8.97
CA GLU A 199 40.72 -9.15 -7.84
C GLU A 199 39.89 -8.38 -6.79
N GLU A 200 40.22 -7.12 -6.52
CA GLU A 200 39.43 -6.23 -5.67
C GLU A 200 37.99 -6.06 -6.20
N ASN A 201 37.83 -5.83 -7.51
CA ASN A 201 36.51 -5.71 -8.12
C ASN A 201 35.72 -7.03 -8.06
N LEU A 202 36.38 -8.17 -8.24
CA LEU A 202 35.75 -9.49 -8.08
C LEU A 202 35.30 -9.72 -6.62
N ASN A 203 36.14 -9.35 -5.65
CA ASN A 203 35.80 -9.40 -4.22
C ASN A 203 34.59 -8.50 -3.88
N LYS A 204 34.54 -7.27 -4.42
CA LYS A 204 33.38 -6.37 -4.32
C LYS A 204 32.12 -7.01 -4.94
N TYR A 205 32.21 -7.63 -6.12
CA TYR A 205 31.06 -8.28 -6.77
C TYR A 205 30.52 -9.47 -5.95
N ILE A 206 31.37 -10.24 -5.27
CA ILE A 206 30.92 -11.31 -4.36
C ILE A 206 30.18 -10.73 -3.17
N ASN A 207 30.73 -9.71 -2.52
CA ASN A 207 30.10 -9.06 -1.38
C ASN A 207 28.70 -8.51 -1.77
N ILE A 208 28.57 -7.88 -2.96
CA ILE A 208 27.28 -7.41 -3.49
C ILE A 208 26.28 -8.55 -3.76
N LEU A 209 26.71 -9.68 -4.32
CA LEU A 209 25.78 -10.77 -4.68
C LEU A 209 25.36 -11.61 -3.45
N PHE A 210 26.29 -11.83 -2.53
CA PHE A 210 26.16 -12.76 -1.40
C PHE A 210 25.94 -12.10 -0.03
N ALA A 211 25.81 -10.76 0.05
CA ALA A 211 25.25 -10.08 1.22
C ALA A 211 23.86 -10.60 1.59
N GLU A 212 23.36 -10.34 2.79
CA GLU A 212 22.17 -11.02 3.32
C GLU A 212 20.86 -10.46 2.73
N SER A 213 20.66 -9.14 2.85
CA SER A 213 19.42 -8.45 2.48
C SER A 213 19.52 -7.74 1.13
N ASP A 214 18.42 -7.62 0.38
CA ASP A 214 18.45 -6.90 -0.91
C ASP A 214 18.78 -5.40 -0.76
N GLU A 215 18.39 -4.78 0.35
CA GLU A 215 18.76 -3.40 0.68
C GLU A 215 20.28 -3.27 0.82
N GLU A 216 20.93 -4.22 1.53
CA GLU A 216 22.38 -4.28 1.65
C GLU A 216 23.08 -4.56 0.30
N ARG A 217 22.53 -5.46 -0.52
CA ARG A 217 23.06 -5.70 -1.88
C ARG A 217 23.04 -4.43 -2.73
N CYS A 218 21.97 -3.64 -2.64
CA CYS A 218 21.86 -2.35 -3.31
C CYS A 218 22.83 -1.32 -2.71
N ARG A 219 22.92 -1.21 -1.38
CA ARG A 219 23.85 -0.32 -0.67
C ARG A 219 25.31 -0.57 -1.09
N LEU A 220 25.77 -1.83 -1.05
CA LEU A 220 27.11 -2.25 -1.50
C LEU A 220 27.34 -2.02 -3.01
N PHE A 221 26.29 -2.00 -3.83
CA PHE A 221 26.38 -1.66 -5.25
C PHE A 221 26.55 -0.15 -5.48
N LEU A 222 26.05 0.68 -4.56
CA LEU A 222 26.07 2.15 -4.63
C LEU A 222 27.28 2.79 -3.94
N GLU A 223 27.99 2.07 -3.06
CA GLU A 223 29.22 2.54 -2.35
C GLU A 223 30.33 3.11 -3.26
N ASP A 224 30.33 2.80 -4.56
CA ASP A 224 31.37 3.18 -5.51
C ASP A 224 30.74 3.53 -6.88
N ASP A 225 31.11 4.65 -7.48
CA ASP A 225 30.65 5.09 -8.81
C ASP A 225 31.43 4.43 -9.98
N GLN A 226 32.21 3.38 -9.71
CA GLN A 226 32.72 2.51 -10.78
C GLN A 226 31.60 1.76 -11.51
N ALA A 227 31.85 1.53 -12.81
CA ALA A 227 30.97 0.79 -13.71
C ALA A 227 30.99 -0.73 -13.38
N LYS A 228 29.82 -1.30 -13.08
CA LYS A 228 29.68 -2.70 -12.66
C LYS A 228 28.96 -3.55 -13.72
N PRO A 229 29.18 -4.88 -13.79
CA PRO A 229 28.55 -5.74 -14.78
C PRO A 229 27.02 -5.69 -14.74
N MET A 230 26.39 -5.53 -15.91
CA MET A 230 24.93 -5.35 -16.03
C MET A 230 24.11 -6.52 -15.44
N PHE A 231 24.64 -7.75 -15.40
CA PHE A 231 23.94 -8.86 -14.74
C PHE A 231 23.79 -8.69 -13.22
N ILE A 232 24.64 -7.88 -12.57
CA ILE A 232 24.51 -7.56 -11.14
C ILE A 232 23.35 -6.58 -10.95
N LEU A 233 23.31 -5.48 -11.72
CA LEU A 233 22.17 -4.55 -11.71
C LEU A 233 20.85 -5.26 -12.06
N SER A 234 20.88 -6.17 -13.04
CA SER A 234 19.77 -7.06 -13.38
C SER A 234 19.32 -7.93 -12.18
N TYR A 235 20.26 -8.43 -11.37
CA TYR A 235 19.94 -9.23 -10.18
C TYR A 235 19.37 -8.39 -9.03
N LEU A 236 19.85 -7.16 -8.83
CA LEU A 236 19.29 -6.22 -7.86
C LEU A 236 17.86 -5.82 -8.22
N LEU A 237 17.63 -5.50 -9.50
CA LEU A 237 16.34 -5.11 -10.07
C LEU A 237 15.42 -6.30 -10.45
N ARG A 238 15.64 -7.50 -9.89
CA ARG A 238 14.75 -8.63 -10.15
C ARG A 238 13.36 -8.37 -9.54
N LEU A 239 12.28 -8.78 -10.20
CA LEU A 239 10.90 -8.50 -9.76
C LEU A 239 10.57 -9.04 -8.34
N SER A 240 11.33 -10.02 -7.85
CA SER A 240 11.25 -10.59 -6.50
C SER A 240 12.16 -9.91 -5.46
N SER A 241 12.87 -8.83 -5.83
CA SER A 241 13.81 -8.12 -4.96
C SER A 241 13.06 -7.32 -3.90
N SER A 242 13.41 -7.51 -2.64
CA SER A 242 12.63 -7.01 -1.49
C SER A 242 13.16 -5.70 -0.90
N PHE A 243 13.96 -4.94 -1.64
CA PHE A 243 14.38 -3.59 -1.25
C PHE A 243 13.18 -2.63 -1.22
N THR A 244 13.19 -1.65 -0.34
CA THR A 244 12.05 -0.80 0.02
C THR A 244 12.42 0.66 0.25
N GLU A 245 13.69 1.00 0.46
CA GLU A 245 14.12 2.37 0.69
C GLU A 245 13.99 3.26 -0.57
N ILE A 246 13.47 4.47 -0.37
CA ILE A 246 13.25 5.45 -1.45
C ILE A 246 14.57 6.06 -1.91
N SER A 247 15.47 6.36 -0.96
CA SER A 247 16.87 6.74 -1.19
C SER A 247 17.58 5.76 -2.13
N THR A 248 17.49 4.46 -1.84
CA THR A 248 18.13 3.41 -2.64
C THR A 248 17.51 3.28 -4.03
N LEU A 249 16.20 3.50 -4.19
CA LEU A 249 15.59 3.59 -5.53
C LEU A 249 16.11 4.83 -6.29
N ASP A 250 16.16 5.98 -5.62
CA ASP A 250 16.59 7.27 -6.17
C ASP A 250 18.05 7.20 -6.66
N ASP A 251 18.95 6.66 -5.84
CA ASP A 251 20.37 6.47 -6.19
C ASP A 251 20.56 5.51 -7.37
N ILE A 252 19.79 4.42 -7.45
CA ILE A 252 19.84 3.50 -8.60
C ILE A 252 19.33 4.19 -9.88
N ILE A 253 18.30 5.03 -9.79
CA ILE A 253 17.81 5.83 -10.92
C ILE A 253 18.88 6.82 -11.39
N GLN A 254 19.58 7.51 -10.48
CA GLN A 254 20.68 8.40 -10.86
C GLN A 254 21.87 7.63 -11.46
N TYR A 255 22.26 6.48 -10.90
CA TYR A 255 23.28 5.60 -11.50
C TYR A 255 22.91 5.20 -12.93
N VAL A 256 21.65 4.80 -13.17
CA VAL A 256 21.18 4.42 -14.51
C VAL A 256 21.12 5.62 -15.46
N LYS A 257 20.58 6.77 -15.02
CA LYS A 257 20.54 8.01 -15.80
C LYS A 257 21.94 8.46 -16.25
N LYS A 258 22.93 8.34 -15.36
CA LYS A 258 24.34 8.61 -15.67
C LYS A 258 24.90 7.62 -16.71
N ARG A 259 24.70 6.31 -16.53
CA ARG A 259 25.20 5.28 -17.48
C ARG A 259 24.51 5.34 -18.84
N LEU A 260 23.25 5.76 -18.91
CA LEU A 260 22.56 6.02 -20.18
C LEU A 260 23.23 7.17 -20.95
N ARG A 261 23.58 8.28 -20.28
CA ARG A 261 24.37 9.38 -20.88
C ARG A 261 25.75 8.92 -21.34
N GLU A 262 26.51 8.23 -20.49
CA GLU A 262 27.82 7.64 -20.86
C GLU A 262 27.73 6.67 -22.06
N THR A 263 26.57 6.02 -22.26
CA THR A 263 26.32 5.16 -23.41
C THR A 263 26.18 5.97 -24.70
N THR A 264 25.45 7.09 -24.69
CA THR A 264 25.30 7.98 -25.86
C THR A 264 26.50 8.87 -26.13
N ASP A 265 27.25 9.26 -25.09
CA ASP A 265 28.31 10.27 -25.23
C ASP A 265 29.46 9.78 -26.14
N LYS A 266 29.87 10.67 -27.07
CA LYS A 266 30.98 10.48 -28.02
C LYS A 266 32.35 10.69 -27.35
N ILE A 267 32.58 9.98 -26.25
CA ILE A 267 33.92 9.86 -25.67
C ILE A 267 34.76 9.05 -26.66
N GLU A 268 35.53 9.74 -27.50
CA GLU A 268 36.63 9.11 -28.23
C GLU A 268 37.60 8.53 -27.18
N PRO A 269 37.84 7.21 -27.16
CA PRO A 269 38.84 6.65 -26.28
C PRO A 269 40.20 7.02 -26.86
N THR A 270 40.86 8.01 -26.25
CA THR A 270 42.24 8.39 -26.59
C THR A 270 43.11 7.14 -26.72
N ALA A 271 43.92 7.05 -27.78
CA ALA A 271 44.49 5.78 -28.25
C ALA A 271 45.41 5.04 -27.24
N ALA A 272 45.78 5.70 -26.13
CA ALA A 272 46.41 5.09 -24.98
C ALA A 272 45.43 4.24 -24.13
N VAL A 273 44.21 4.72 -23.90
CA VAL A 273 43.19 4.05 -23.07
C VAL A 273 42.71 2.76 -23.76
N THR A 274 42.45 2.78 -25.06
CA THR A 274 41.99 1.61 -25.83
C THR A 274 43.03 0.50 -25.97
N LYS A 275 44.31 0.76 -25.70
CA LYS A 275 45.36 -0.29 -25.66
C LYS A 275 45.43 -1.07 -24.34
N TYR A 276 44.90 -0.52 -23.24
CA TYR A 276 45.02 -1.11 -21.91
C TYR A 276 43.68 -1.35 -21.20
N ALA A 277 42.60 -0.65 -21.59
CA ALA A 277 41.26 -0.94 -21.12
C ALA A 277 40.74 -2.24 -21.75
N GLY A 278 40.71 -3.32 -20.96
CA GLY A 278 40.20 -4.61 -21.40
C GLY A 278 38.74 -4.55 -21.85
N ARG A 279 38.33 -5.47 -22.75
CA ARG A 279 37.04 -5.41 -23.46
C ARG A 279 35.82 -5.35 -22.53
N ALA A 280 35.92 -5.92 -21.32
CA ALA A 280 34.84 -5.87 -20.34
C ALA A 280 34.72 -4.49 -19.67
N ALA A 281 35.81 -3.74 -19.49
CA ALA A 281 35.76 -2.37 -18.95
C ALA A 281 34.95 -1.43 -19.86
N THR A 282 35.10 -1.56 -21.18
CA THR A 282 34.26 -0.82 -22.15
C THR A 282 32.80 -1.29 -22.11
N ALA A 283 32.57 -2.60 -22.03
CA ALA A 283 31.23 -3.20 -21.98
C ALA A 283 30.48 -2.98 -20.65
N MET A 284 31.16 -2.61 -19.57
CA MET A 284 30.53 -2.17 -18.31
C MET A 284 30.12 -0.70 -18.34
N ARG A 285 30.75 0.14 -19.17
CA ARG A 285 30.46 1.58 -19.28
C ARG A 285 29.32 1.91 -20.25
N LYS A 286 29.10 1.10 -21.30
CA LYS A 286 28.04 1.30 -22.29
C LYS A 286 27.05 0.16 -22.30
N PHE A 287 25.77 0.45 -22.07
CA PHE A 287 24.69 -0.52 -22.13
C PHE A 287 24.46 -1.03 -23.56
N ALA A 288 24.00 -2.28 -23.70
CA ALA A 288 23.47 -2.78 -24.96
C ALA A 288 22.03 -2.28 -25.20
N PRO A 289 21.56 -2.20 -26.46
CA PRO A 289 20.15 -1.91 -26.77
C PRO A 289 19.16 -2.83 -26.04
N GLU A 290 19.55 -4.08 -25.79
CA GLU A 290 18.74 -5.09 -25.08
C GLU A 290 18.70 -4.85 -23.56
N ASP A 291 19.74 -4.23 -23.01
CA ASP A 291 19.78 -3.88 -21.58
C ASP A 291 18.79 -2.76 -21.27
N PHE A 292 18.61 -1.79 -22.17
CA PHE A 292 17.66 -0.68 -22.01
C PHE A 292 16.24 -1.17 -21.70
N THR A 293 15.72 -2.11 -22.51
CA THR A 293 14.39 -2.72 -22.28
C THR A 293 14.30 -3.33 -20.88
N GLN A 294 15.29 -4.12 -20.50
CA GLN A 294 15.31 -4.81 -19.21
C GLN A 294 15.44 -3.86 -18.01
N ILE A 295 16.19 -2.77 -18.15
CA ILE A 295 16.34 -1.71 -17.15
C ILE A 295 15.00 -0.99 -16.99
N MET A 296 14.40 -0.52 -18.09
CA MET A 296 13.17 0.28 -18.07
C MET A 296 11.99 -0.50 -17.47
N GLU A 297 11.75 -1.74 -17.91
CA GLU A 297 10.67 -2.59 -17.39
C GLU A 297 10.76 -2.77 -15.86
N ARG A 298 11.97 -3.02 -15.37
CA ARG A 298 12.23 -3.35 -13.96
C ARG A 298 12.28 -2.12 -13.07
N LEU A 299 12.96 -1.06 -13.48
CA LEU A 299 12.91 0.20 -12.74
C LEU A 299 11.48 0.72 -12.65
N ALA A 300 10.72 0.73 -13.74
CA ALA A 300 9.33 1.17 -13.69
C ALA A 300 8.47 0.28 -12.77
N PHE A 301 8.74 -1.02 -12.69
CA PHE A 301 8.11 -1.91 -11.71
C PHE A 301 8.48 -1.54 -10.26
N HIS A 302 9.75 -1.23 -9.98
CA HIS A 302 10.19 -0.82 -8.64
C HIS A 302 9.67 0.59 -8.27
N CYS A 303 9.64 1.56 -9.19
CA CYS A 303 8.96 2.86 -8.98
C CYS A 303 7.49 2.64 -8.61
N ARG A 304 6.73 1.89 -9.42
CA ARG A 304 5.32 1.55 -9.11
C ARG A 304 5.13 0.78 -7.80
N ARG A 305 6.15 0.12 -7.26
CA ARG A 305 6.08 -0.64 -6.00
C ARG A 305 6.42 0.21 -4.79
N ILE A 306 7.42 1.10 -4.93
CA ILE A 306 7.98 1.90 -3.84
C ILE A 306 7.39 3.31 -3.92
N GLU A 307 7.74 4.10 -4.93
CA GLU A 307 7.25 5.47 -5.15
C GLU A 307 6.98 5.80 -6.63
N PRO A 308 5.70 5.83 -7.08
CA PRO A 308 5.30 6.13 -8.46
C PRO A 308 5.77 7.48 -9.02
N ARG A 309 5.98 8.52 -8.20
CA ARG A 309 6.52 9.83 -8.65
C ARG A 309 7.80 9.68 -9.48
N ARG A 310 8.66 8.72 -9.09
CA ARG A 310 9.93 8.39 -9.76
C ARG A 310 9.79 7.81 -11.18
N LEU A 311 8.58 7.56 -11.67
CA LEU A 311 8.34 7.27 -13.08
C LEU A 311 8.62 8.49 -13.98
N MET A 312 8.41 9.71 -13.50
CA MET A 312 8.68 10.93 -14.28
C MET A 312 10.20 11.10 -14.53
N GLU A 313 11.03 10.90 -13.51
CA GLU A 313 12.50 10.91 -13.66
C GLU A 313 13.02 9.81 -14.57
N LEU A 314 12.40 8.62 -14.50
CA LEU A 314 12.74 7.49 -15.36
C LEU A 314 12.34 7.76 -16.82
N ALA A 315 11.22 8.45 -17.05
CA ALA A 315 10.80 8.90 -18.37
C ALA A 315 11.70 10.00 -18.94
N ASP A 316 12.12 10.97 -18.12
CA ASP A 316 13.12 12.00 -18.50
C ASP A 316 14.48 11.38 -18.84
N ALA A 317 14.97 10.45 -18.01
CA ALA A 317 16.20 9.70 -18.28
C ALA A 317 16.13 8.88 -19.59
N ALA A 318 14.96 8.32 -19.91
CA ALA A 318 14.72 7.63 -21.17
C ALA A 318 14.61 8.60 -22.36
N ALA A 319 13.95 9.76 -22.20
CA ALA A 319 13.81 10.78 -23.22
C ALA A 319 15.18 11.37 -23.62
N ASP A 320 16.00 11.73 -22.64
CA ASP A 320 17.36 12.25 -22.84
C ASP A 320 18.27 11.21 -23.51
N PHE A 321 18.12 9.92 -23.20
CA PHE A 321 18.80 8.82 -23.91
C PHE A 321 18.32 8.68 -25.37
N ILE A 322 17.00 8.69 -25.61
CA ILE A 322 16.43 8.52 -26.96
C ILE A 322 16.85 9.68 -27.88
N MET A 323 16.80 10.93 -27.39
CA MET A 323 17.21 12.10 -28.18
C MET A 323 18.70 12.08 -28.56
N ARG A 324 19.58 11.56 -27.70
CA ARG A 324 21.03 11.48 -27.94
C ARG A 324 21.48 10.21 -28.65
N TYR A 325 20.60 9.23 -28.86
CA TYR A 325 21.00 7.95 -29.43
C TYR A 325 21.39 8.07 -30.91
N GLU A 326 22.56 7.57 -31.28
CA GLU A 326 23.01 7.39 -32.66
C GLU A 326 23.32 5.90 -32.93
N ALA A 327 22.88 5.38 -34.08
CA ALA A 327 23.22 4.03 -34.50
C ALA A 327 24.73 3.90 -34.84
N LYS A 328 25.32 2.74 -34.52
CA LYS A 328 26.75 2.44 -34.74
C LYS A 328 27.21 2.51 -36.21
N SER A 329 26.27 2.47 -37.14
CA SER A 329 26.46 2.63 -38.59
C SER A 329 26.52 4.09 -39.05
N GLY A 330 26.11 5.04 -38.20
CA GLY A 330 25.89 6.45 -38.57
C GLY A 330 24.67 6.67 -39.48
N ASN A 331 23.91 5.62 -39.84
CA ASN A 331 22.78 5.72 -40.76
C ASN A 331 21.55 6.35 -40.07
N PRO A 332 21.04 7.51 -40.52
CA PRO A 332 19.89 8.18 -39.89
C PRO A 332 18.63 7.32 -39.84
N ARG A 333 18.41 6.41 -40.81
CA ARG A 333 17.26 5.50 -40.81
C ARG A 333 17.34 4.45 -39.69
N GLU A 334 18.53 3.90 -39.47
CA GLU A 334 18.75 2.93 -38.38
C GLU A 334 18.68 3.61 -37.01
N THR A 335 19.17 4.84 -36.89
CA THR A 335 18.98 5.68 -35.70
C THR A 335 17.49 5.89 -35.42
N TYR A 336 16.71 6.35 -36.40
CA TYR A 336 15.28 6.59 -36.24
C TYR A 336 14.48 5.33 -35.87
N HIS A 337 14.76 4.18 -36.50
CA HIS A 337 14.12 2.91 -36.14
C HIS A 337 14.50 2.45 -34.72
N ALA A 338 15.75 2.65 -34.29
CA ALA A 338 16.16 2.35 -32.91
C ALA A 338 15.48 3.29 -31.90
N GLN A 339 15.41 4.59 -32.18
CA GLN A 339 14.69 5.57 -31.36
C GLN A 339 13.20 5.20 -31.22
N CYS A 340 12.52 4.84 -32.31
CA CYS A 340 11.14 4.34 -32.26
C CYS A 340 11.00 3.08 -31.39
N LYS A 341 11.94 2.12 -31.48
CA LYS A 341 11.97 0.91 -30.64
C LYS A 341 12.12 1.26 -29.16
N PHE A 342 13.06 2.14 -28.80
CA PHE A 342 13.29 2.55 -27.41
C PHE A 342 12.12 3.37 -26.85
N PHE A 343 11.52 4.25 -27.65
CA PHE A 343 10.34 5.05 -27.31
C PHE A 343 9.13 4.17 -26.98
N ASN A 344 8.75 3.23 -27.87
CA ASN A 344 7.65 2.30 -27.58
C ASN A 344 7.98 1.37 -26.41
N THR A 345 9.24 0.95 -26.26
CA THR A 345 9.72 0.22 -25.08
C THR A 345 9.47 1.00 -23.78
N ALA A 346 9.82 2.29 -23.76
CA ALA A 346 9.63 3.16 -22.60
C ALA A 346 8.13 3.39 -22.27
N LEU A 347 7.29 3.64 -23.29
CA LEU A 347 5.84 3.76 -23.12
C LEU A 347 5.22 2.50 -22.48
N ASN A 348 5.60 1.31 -22.96
CA ASN A 348 5.16 0.03 -22.40
C ASN A 348 5.70 -0.19 -20.98
N ALA A 349 6.99 0.08 -20.75
CA ALA A 349 7.61 -0.06 -19.44
C ALA A 349 6.93 0.81 -18.37
N VAL A 350 6.57 2.06 -18.70
CA VAL A 350 5.84 3.00 -17.83
C VAL A 350 4.38 2.60 -17.63
N ALA A 351 3.69 2.06 -18.66
CA ALA A 351 2.33 1.55 -18.56
C ALA A 351 2.19 0.19 -17.83
N GLY A 352 3.30 -0.50 -17.58
CA GLY A 352 3.34 -1.78 -16.87
C GLY A 352 2.72 -1.75 -15.46
N ARG A 353 2.54 -2.92 -14.84
CA ARG A 353 1.79 -3.06 -13.58
C ARG A 353 2.61 -3.66 -12.46
N THR A 354 2.23 -3.32 -11.23
CA THR A 354 2.69 -3.97 -10.00
C THR A 354 1.74 -5.08 -9.58
N GLY A 355 1.98 -6.27 -10.14
CA GLY A 355 1.36 -7.52 -9.69
C GLY A 355 -0.12 -7.72 -10.03
N SER A 356 -0.67 -8.83 -9.55
CA SER A 356 -2.10 -9.12 -9.53
C SER A 356 -2.70 -8.64 -8.21
N GLY A 357 -3.96 -8.17 -8.23
CA GLY A 357 -4.74 -7.85 -7.03
C GLY A 357 -5.75 -6.71 -7.18
N PRO A 358 -6.48 -6.34 -6.11
CA PRO A 358 -7.43 -5.23 -6.10
C PRO A 358 -6.77 -3.83 -6.00
N GLN A 359 -5.43 -3.76 -5.98
CA GLN A 359 -4.61 -2.54 -5.93
C GLN A 359 -4.92 -1.52 -7.06
N ARG A 360 -5.66 -1.95 -8.11
CA ARG A 360 -6.17 -1.13 -9.22
C ARG A 360 -6.86 0.19 -8.82
N LYS A 361 -7.41 0.29 -7.60
CA LYS A 361 -8.12 1.49 -7.09
C LYS A 361 -7.22 2.57 -6.45
N SER A 362 -5.92 2.32 -6.30
CA SER A 362 -4.99 3.21 -5.57
C SER A 362 -3.68 3.45 -6.33
N ILE A 363 -3.66 3.23 -7.64
CA ILE A 363 -2.53 3.58 -8.50
C ILE A 363 -2.71 5.05 -8.90
N PRO A 364 -1.75 5.95 -8.62
CA PRO A 364 -1.84 7.34 -9.03
C PRO A 364 -1.54 7.46 -10.52
N TYR A 365 -2.54 7.20 -11.36
CA TYR A 365 -2.41 7.20 -12.82
C TYR A 365 -1.94 8.55 -13.38
N ALA A 366 -2.11 9.66 -12.66
CA ALA A 366 -1.56 10.96 -13.02
C ALA A 366 -0.03 10.91 -13.22
N TYR A 367 0.75 10.36 -12.28
CA TYR A 367 2.21 10.23 -12.44
C TYR A 367 2.61 9.27 -13.57
N ILE A 368 1.79 8.25 -13.86
CA ILE A 368 2.01 7.33 -14.99
C ILE A 368 1.71 8.04 -16.32
N TRP A 369 0.67 8.86 -16.37
CA TRP A 369 0.27 9.64 -17.53
C TRP A 369 1.27 10.75 -17.83
N GLU A 370 1.73 11.51 -16.83
CA GLU A 370 2.77 12.52 -17.05
C GLU A 370 4.11 11.90 -17.46
N ALA A 371 4.48 10.73 -16.91
CA ALA A 371 5.61 9.96 -17.41
C ALA A 371 5.45 9.51 -18.88
N GLN A 372 4.22 9.24 -19.36
CA GLN A 372 3.95 9.06 -20.80
C GLN A 372 3.98 10.39 -21.58
N ARG A 373 3.47 11.49 -21.03
CA ARG A 373 3.50 12.82 -21.67
C ARG A 373 4.92 13.36 -21.86
N ILE A 374 5.85 13.09 -20.94
CA ILE A 374 7.28 13.41 -21.13
C ILE A 374 7.82 12.72 -22.38
N LEU A 375 7.51 11.43 -22.58
CA LEU A 375 7.93 10.67 -23.77
C LEU A 375 7.21 11.15 -25.05
N LEU A 376 5.90 11.40 -24.98
CA LEU A 376 5.09 11.86 -26.12
C LEU A 376 5.49 13.28 -26.56
N GLY A 377 5.73 14.19 -25.61
CA GLY A 377 6.20 15.55 -25.86
C GLY A 377 7.62 15.57 -26.44
N MET A 378 8.52 14.73 -25.93
CA MET A 378 9.84 14.52 -26.56
C MET A 378 9.71 14.05 -28.01
N SER A 379 8.83 13.08 -28.29
CA SER A 379 8.57 12.62 -29.66
C SER A 379 8.03 13.73 -30.56
N GLY A 380 7.07 14.52 -30.07
CA GLY A 380 6.49 15.66 -30.81
C GLY A 380 7.44 16.85 -31.01
N GLY A 381 8.48 16.98 -30.18
CA GLY A 381 9.52 18.00 -30.32
C GLY A 381 10.64 17.67 -31.31
N LEU A 382 10.66 16.45 -31.87
CA LEU A 382 11.67 16.03 -32.86
C LEU A 382 11.28 16.48 -34.28
N PRO A 383 12.26 16.76 -35.18
CA PRO A 383 11.99 17.13 -36.58
C PRO A 383 11.18 16.10 -37.38
N THR A 384 11.21 14.85 -36.94
CA THR A 384 10.31 13.78 -37.37
C THR A 384 9.84 13.05 -36.12
N ALA A 385 8.55 13.08 -35.82
CA ALA A 385 7.99 12.38 -34.67
C ALA A 385 8.25 10.86 -34.74
N LEU A 386 8.44 10.22 -33.58
CA LEU A 386 8.68 8.78 -33.49
C LEU A 386 7.35 8.02 -33.62
N LEU A 387 7.32 7.00 -34.47
CA LEU A 387 6.11 6.20 -34.70
C LEU A 387 5.72 5.42 -33.44
N VAL A 388 4.44 5.50 -33.07
CA VAL A 388 3.83 4.66 -32.03
C VAL A 388 3.47 3.30 -32.67
N ASP A 389 3.87 2.20 -32.04
CA ASP A 389 3.51 0.85 -32.49
C ASP A 389 2.26 0.30 -31.77
N ARG A 390 1.78 -0.88 -32.20
CA ARG A 390 0.59 -1.53 -31.62
C ARG A 390 0.68 -1.78 -30.11
N ALA A 391 1.88 -1.97 -29.56
CA ALA A 391 2.08 -2.09 -28.12
C ALA A 391 2.08 -0.70 -27.45
N GLY A 392 2.72 0.31 -28.05
CA GLY A 392 2.64 1.71 -27.62
C GLY A 392 1.20 2.23 -27.54
N PHE A 393 0.37 1.99 -28.55
CA PHE A 393 -1.07 2.33 -28.51
C PHE A 393 -1.81 1.60 -27.37
N LYS A 394 -1.54 0.31 -27.15
CA LYS A 394 -2.11 -0.44 -26.02
C LYS A 394 -1.64 0.10 -24.66
N ALA A 395 -0.38 0.52 -24.55
CA ALA A 395 0.18 1.14 -23.35
C ALA A 395 -0.49 2.49 -23.02
N ILE A 396 -0.73 3.33 -24.03
CA ILE A 396 -1.44 4.61 -23.89
C ILE A 396 -2.90 4.38 -23.49
N ARG A 397 -3.63 3.54 -24.24
CA ARG A 397 -5.03 3.17 -23.95
C ARG A 397 -5.20 2.56 -22.55
N ALA A 398 -4.23 1.74 -22.12
CA ALA A 398 -4.25 1.15 -20.78
C ALA A 398 -4.08 2.19 -19.66
N VAL A 399 -3.26 3.24 -19.84
CA VAL A 399 -3.10 4.30 -18.82
C VAL A 399 -4.35 5.19 -18.78
N LEU A 400 -4.84 5.63 -19.94
CA LEU A 400 -6.06 6.43 -20.06
C LEU A 400 -7.29 5.74 -19.43
N ALA A 401 -7.44 4.42 -19.60
CA ALA A 401 -8.52 3.62 -18.97
C ALA A 401 -8.40 3.47 -17.44
N GLY A 402 -7.30 3.92 -16.84
CA GLY A 402 -7.10 4.02 -15.38
C GLY A 402 -7.32 5.43 -14.83
N MET A 403 -7.29 6.47 -15.68
CA MET A 403 -7.51 7.86 -15.25
C MET A 403 -8.98 8.13 -14.90
N PRO A 404 -9.27 9.10 -14.01
CA PRO A 404 -10.64 9.60 -13.81
C PRO A 404 -11.23 10.17 -15.11
N LYS A 405 -12.57 10.25 -15.16
CA LYS A 405 -13.31 10.97 -16.21
C LYS A 405 -12.84 12.43 -16.23
N ASN A 406 -12.51 12.98 -17.41
CA ASN A 406 -12.36 14.43 -17.56
C ASN A 406 -13.74 15.10 -17.67
N LYS A 407 -13.81 16.43 -17.81
CA LYS A 407 -15.09 17.16 -17.86
C LYS A 407 -16.03 16.61 -18.95
N ASP A 408 -15.52 16.37 -20.16
CA ASP A 408 -16.28 15.88 -21.31
C ASP A 408 -16.74 14.41 -21.16
N GLU A 409 -15.88 13.54 -20.64
CA GLU A 409 -16.23 12.14 -20.31
C GLU A 409 -17.26 12.06 -19.18
N ALA A 410 -17.21 13.01 -18.22
CA ALA A 410 -18.19 13.11 -17.13
C ALA A 410 -19.54 13.67 -17.62
N HIS A 411 -19.55 14.72 -18.43
CA HIS A 411 -20.77 15.26 -19.08
C HIS A 411 -21.46 14.18 -19.93
N SER A 412 -20.69 13.49 -20.77
CA SER A 412 -21.21 12.38 -21.59
C SER A 412 -21.73 11.23 -20.73
N ALA A 413 -21.04 10.86 -19.63
CA ALA A 413 -21.54 9.87 -18.68
C ALA A 413 -22.81 10.34 -17.91
N ARG A 414 -23.03 11.64 -17.71
CA ARG A 414 -24.28 12.21 -17.14
C ARG A 414 -25.45 12.12 -18.13
N ARG A 415 -25.20 12.27 -19.44
CA ARG A 415 -26.20 12.07 -20.51
C ARG A 415 -26.56 10.58 -20.68
N HIS A 416 -25.56 9.69 -20.77
CA HIS A 416 -25.73 8.24 -20.91
C HIS A 416 -26.30 7.52 -19.67
N SER A 417 -26.44 8.18 -18.51
CA SER A 417 -26.85 7.50 -17.27
C SER A 417 -28.36 7.24 -17.18
N GLN A 418 -29.19 7.97 -17.93
CA GLN A 418 -30.64 8.02 -17.71
C GLN A 418 -31.43 6.96 -18.49
N THR A 419 -31.05 6.68 -19.74
CA THR A 419 -31.76 5.79 -20.68
C THR A 419 -30.99 4.48 -20.95
N TRP A 420 -31.68 3.41 -21.41
CA TRP A 420 -31.02 2.21 -21.94
C TRP A 420 -31.77 1.60 -23.15
N PRO A 421 -31.08 1.10 -24.21
CA PRO A 421 -29.66 1.27 -24.50
C PRO A 421 -29.26 2.76 -24.49
N PRO A 422 -28.02 3.10 -24.11
CA PRO A 422 -27.70 4.44 -23.60
C PRO A 422 -27.40 5.39 -24.76
N TYR A 423 -28.40 5.63 -25.61
CA TYR A 423 -28.30 6.58 -26.72
C TYR A 423 -28.12 8.00 -26.20
N LEU A 424 -27.28 8.79 -26.87
CA LEU A 424 -27.20 10.23 -26.63
C LEU A 424 -28.54 10.87 -27.04
N GLN A 425 -29.23 11.43 -26.07
CA GLN A 425 -30.28 12.43 -26.28
C GLN A 425 -29.65 13.80 -25.98
N PRO A 426 -29.82 14.83 -26.83
CA PRO A 426 -29.38 16.17 -26.51
C PRO A 426 -30.08 16.69 -25.25
N GLY A 427 -29.29 17.17 -24.27
CA GLY A 427 -29.80 17.83 -23.07
C GLY A 427 -29.97 19.34 -23.25
N ASP A 428 -29.19 19.95 -24.15
CA ASP A 428 -29.27 21.36 -24.52
C ASP A 428 -28.92 21.60 -26.00
N GLY A 429 -28.98 22.86 -26.44
CA GLY A 429 -28.66 23.27 -27.82
C GLY A 429 -27.17 23.29 -28.17
N MET A 430 -26.26 22.96 -27.23
CA MET A 430 -24.85 22.70 -27.52
C MET A 430 -24.65 21.21 -27.84
N ASP A 431 -25.34 20.32 -27.12
CA ASP A 431 -25.40 18.88 -27.43
C ASP A 431 -25.97 18.61 -28.84
N GLU A 432 -26.90 19.43 -29.35
CA GLU A 432 -27.46 19.31 -30.71
C GLU A 432 -26.44 19.57 -31.83
N VAL A 433 -25.33 20.25 -31.54
CA VAL A 433 -24.29 20.65 -32.52
C VAL A 433 -23.03 19.76 -32.42
N MET A 434 -22.92 18.97 -31.35
CA MET A 434 -21.78 18.10 -31.06
C MET A 434 -21.73 16.88 -32.01
N GLU A 435 -20.56 16.58 -32.59
CA GLU A 435 -20.43 15.39 -33.45
C GLU A 435 -20.41 14.09 -32.61
N PRO A 436 -20.83 12.93 -33.17
CA PRO A 436 -20.79 11.65 -32.45
C PRO A 436 -19.40 11.30 -31.91
N ASP A 437 -18.35 11.67 -32.64
CA ASP A 437 -16.95 11.37 -32.33
C ASP A 437 -16.41 12.22 -31.15
N ASP A 438 -17.01 13.38 -30.86
CA ASP A 438 -16.69 14.19 -29.66
C ASP A 438 -17.15 13.51 -28.37
N SER A 439 -18.18 12.66 -28.43
CA SER A 439 -18.65 11.87 -27.28
C SER A 439 -17.69 10.72 -26.90
N TRP A 440 -16.72 10.38 -27.75
CA TRP A 440 -15.82 9.26 -27.52
C TRP A 440 -14.82 9.55 -26.40
N THR A 441 -14.70 8.61 -25.46
CA THR A 441 -13.67 8.69 -24.41
C THR A 441 -12.26 8.68 -25.01
N ARG A 442 -11.29 9.24 -24.27
CA ARG A 442 -9.88 9.29 -24.70
C ARG A 442 -9.31 7.92 -25.06
N VAL A 443 -9.82 6.84 -24.46
CA VAL A 443 -9.41 5.46 -24.75
C VAL A 443 -9.97 4.93 -26.08
N VAL A 444 -11.21 5.28 -26.40
CA VAL A 444 -11.86 4.96 -27.68
C VAL A 444 -11.20 5.75 -28.81
N ARG A 445 -10.98 7.06 -28.62
CA ARG A 445 -10.25 7.92 -29.57
C ARG A 445 -8.85 7.38 -29.88
N ALA A 446 -8.05 7.07 -28.85
CA ALA A 446 -6.75 6.41 -29.03
C ALA A 446 -6.86 4.98 -29.62
N GLY A 447 -8.03 4.34 -29.54
CA GLY A 447 -8.35 3.09 -30.22
C GLY A 447 -8.63 3.25 -31.72
N MET A 448 -9.24 4.36 -32.14
CA MET A 448 -9.44 4.68 -33.56
C MET A 448 -8.13 5.11 -34.22
N MET A 449 -7.34 5.98 -33.57
CA MET A 449 -5.99 6.37 -34.03
C MET A 449 -5.06 5.16 -34.25
N MET A 450 -5.22 4.09 -33.44
CA MET A 450 -4.50 2.83 -33.64
C MET A 450 -4.91 2.12 -34.95
N GLN A 451 -6.18 2.17 -35.34
CA GLN A 451 -6.67 1.63 -36.61
C GLN A 451 -6.28 2.49 -37.81
N GLU A 452 -6.33 3.82 -37.68
CA GLU A 452 -5.86 4.79 -38.67
C GLU A 452 -4.37 4.61 -38.97
N ALA A 453 -3.56 4.34 -37.95
CA ALA A 453 -2.15 3.95 -38.06
C ALA A 453 -1.93 2.54 -38.66
N GLY A 454 -2.99 1.85 -39.09
CA GLY A 454 -2.95 0.55 -39.76
C GLY A 454 -2.91 -0.68 -38.83
N PHE A 455 -3.08 -0.52 -37.51
CA PHE A 455 -3.05 -1.64 -36.57
C PHE A 455 -4.47 -2.13 -36.22
N PRO A 456 -4.87 -3.36 -36.62
CA PRO A 456 -6.22 -3.86 -36.33
C PRO A 456 -6.43 -4.11 -34.83
N LYS A 457 -7.65 -3.81 -34.35
CA LYS A 457 -8.13 -4.18 -33.01
C LYS A 457 -8.27 -5.71 -32.89
N GLY A 458 -7.76 -6.29 -31.79
CA GLY A 458 -8.07 -7.66 -31.38
C GLY A 458 -9.20 -7.70 -30.35
N GLU A 459 -9.60 -8.89 -29.89
CA GLU A 459 -10.74 -9.05 -28.97
C GLU A 459 -10.57 -8.25 -27.66
N VAL A 460 -9.36 -8.22 -27.08
CA VAL A 460 -9.04 -7.38 -25.91
C VAL A 460 -9.15 -5.88 -26.20
N ASP A 461 -8.91 -5.46 -27.45
CA ASP A 461 -9.05 -4.05 -27.84
C ASP A 461 -10.52 -3.64 -27.96
N PHE A 462 -11.37 -4.51 -28.50
CA PHE A 462 -12.83 -4.34 -28.51
C PHE A 462 -13.43 -4.43 -27.11
N ALA A 463 -12.98 -5.37 -26.27
CA ALA A 463 -13.40 -5.47 -24.88
C ALA A 463 -12.99 -4.24 -24.06
N LEU A 464 -11.89 -3.57 -24.41
CA LEU A 464 -11.53 -2.29 -23.81
C LEU A 464 -12.47 -1.18 -24.27
N ASP A 465 -12.75 -1.05 -25.57
CA ASP A 465 -13.70 -0.05 -26.08
C ASP A 465 -15.10 -0.23 -25.47
N VAL A 466 -15.58 -1.48 -25.35
CA VAL A 466 -16.87 -1.84 -24.71
C VAL A 466 -16.92 -1.42 -23.24
N LEU A 467 -15.79 -1.48 -22.51
CA LEU A 467 -15.70 -0.96 -21.14
C LEU A 467 -15.50 0.56 -21.09
N GLN A 468 -15.07 1.20 -22.18
CA GLN A 468 -14.80 2.64 -22.26
C GLN A 468 -15.85 3.42 -23.08
N GLY A 469 -17.04 2.83 -23.28
CA GLY A 469 -18.23 3.53 -23.76
C GLY A 469 -18.71 3.18 -25.16
N MET A 470 -18.06 2.27 -25.89
CA MET A 470 -18.41 1.96 -27.29
C MET A 470 -18.43 0.45 -27.58
N ALA A 471 -19.57 -0.09 -28.00
CA ALA A 471 -19.73 -1.47 -28.43
C ALA A 471 -19.23 -1.71 -29.86
N HIS A 472 -19.12 -2.99 -30.26
CA HIS A 472 -18.64 -3.40 -31.59
C HIS A 472 -19.57 -2.94 -32.74
N ASP A 473 -20.85 -2.73 -32.48
CA ASP A 473 -21.83 -2.18 -33.41
C ASP A 473 -21.86 -0.64 -33.42
N GLY A 474 -20.96 0.01 -32.67
CA GLY A 474 -20.94 1.46 -32.48
C GLY A 474 -21.96 1.98 -31.45
N THR A 475 -22.80 1.12 -30.86
CA THR A 475 -23.74 1.57 -29.83
C THR A 475 -23.02 1.97 -28.54
N PRO A 476 -23.48 2.99 -27.80
CA PRO A 476 -22.79 3.40 -26.58
C PRO A 476 -22.98 2.39 -25.44
N THR A 477 -22.09 2.43 -24.44
CA THR A 477 -22.14 1.57 -23.25
C THR A 477 -21.78 2.36 -21.97
N ILE A 478 -22.06 1.81 -20.78
CA ILE A 478 -21.70 2.48 -19.53
C ILE A 478 -20.18 2.43 -19.31
N GLN A 479 -19.52 3.58 -19.43
CA GLN A 479 -18.08 3.77 -19.22
C GLN A 479 -17.61 3.27 -17.83
N GLN A 480 -17.00 2.09 -17.79
CA GLN A 480 -16.42 1.49 -16.59
C GLN A 480 -14.98 1.98 -16.41
N ARG A 481 -14.63 2.59 -15.26
CA ARG A 481 -13.23 2.96 -14.96
C ARG A 481 -12.43 1.72 -14.50
N ARG A 482 -12.13 0.83 -15.45
CA ARG A 482 -11.56 -0.52 -15.22
C ARG A 482 -10.50 -0.89 -16.27
N GLN A 483 -9.23 -0.84 -15.87
CA GLN A 483 -8.09 -1.33 -16.66
C GLN A 483 -8.18 -2.86 -16.94
N LEU A 484 -8.26 -3.27 -18.21
CA LEU A 484 -8.11 -4.69 -18.63
C LEU A 484 -6.67 -5.17 -18.46
N GLY A 485 -6.45 -6.41 -18.02
CA GLY A 485 -5.10 -6.95 -17.81
C GLY A 485 -4.36 -7.20 -19.12
N PRO A 486 -3.04 -6.98 -19.21
CA PRO A 486 -2.26 -7.41 -20.39
C PRO A 486 -2.20 -8.94 -20.52
N ASP A 487 -2.43 -9.63 -19.41
CA ASP A 487 -2.46 -11.09 -19.23
C ASP A 487 -3.92 -11.57 -19.01
N ARG A 488 -4.89 -10.92 -19.68
CA ARG A 488 -6.33 -11.26 -19.59
C ARG A 488 -7.07 -11.01 -20.89
N ASP A 489 -7.34 -12.09 -21.61
CA ASP A 489 -8.27 -12.13 -22.73
C ASP A 489 -9.72 -12.06 -22.24
N LEU A 490 -10.14 -10.88 -21.72
CA LEU A 490 -11.55 -10.66 -21.44
C LEU A 490 -12.31 -10.59 -22.77
N ALA A 491 -13.20 -11.55 -23.02
CA ALA A 491 -14.08 -11.53 -24.18
C ALA A 491 -14.97 -10.27 -24.20
N ALA A 492 -15.25 -9.74 -25.40
CA ALA A 492 -16.06 -8.55 -25.57
C ALA A 492 -17.51 -8.72 -25.06
N TRP A 493 -18.01 -9.95 -24.93
CA TRP A 493 -19.32 -10.25 -24.33
C TRP A 493 -19.28 -10.17 -22.80
N ALA A 494 -18.32 -10.85 -22.16
CA ALA A 494 -18.03 -10.66 -20.74
C ALA A 494 -17.64 -9.21 -20.38
N ALA A 495 -17.27 -8.37 -21.34
CA ALA A 495 -17.13 -6.93 -21.20
C ALA A 495 -18.47 -6.18 -21.28
N SER A 496 -19.36 -6.50 -22.24
CA SER A 496 -20.65 -5.81 -22.38
C SER A 496 -21.60 -6.09 -21.21
N ILE A 497 -21.59 -7.30 -20.66
CA ILE A 497 -22.29 -7.66 -19.40
C ILE A 497 -21.76 -6.84 -18.21
N LYS A 498 -20.49 -6.42 -18.23
CA LYS A 498 -19.89 -5.56 -17.19
C LYS A 498 -20.22 -4.07 -17.40
N ALA A 499 -20.43 -3.64 -18.65
CA ALA A 499 -20.70 -2.26 -19.07
C ALA A 499 -22.18 -1.83 -19.00
N THR A 500 -22.91 -2.35 -18.01
CA THR A 500 -24.31 -2.02 -17.69
C THR A 500 -24.43 -1.16 -16.41
N ARG A 501 -25.62 -0.65 -16.11
CA ARG A 501 -25.97 0.04 -14.85
C ARG A 501 -26.29 -0.95 -13.73
N ASN A 502 -27.05 -2.01 -14.00
CA ASN A 502 -27.52 -2.96 -12.98
C ASN A 502 -27.59 -4.43 -13.45
N ALA A 503 -28.17 -5.30 -12.60
CA ALA A 503 -28.31 -6.73 -12.82
C ALA A 503 -29.39 -7.12 -13.86
N HIS A 504 -30.44 -6.32 -14.06
CA HIS A 504 -31.47 -6.58 -15.07
C HIS A 504 -30.92 -6.40 -16.49
N GLU A 505 -30.25 -5.27 -16.74
CA GLU A 505 -29.54 -5.00 -18.00
C GLU A 505 -28.43 -6.03 -18.26
N ALA A 506 -27.70 -6.43 -17.20
CA ALA A 506 -26.67 -7.46 -17.31
C ALA A 506 -27.27 -8.81 -17.73
N TRP A 507 -28.46 -9.15 -17.24
CA TRP A 507 -29.18 -10.38 -17.61
C TRP A 507 -29.78 -10.34 -19.02
N GLU A 508 -30.20 -9.18 -19.51
CA GLU A 508 -30.55 -9.00 -20.91
C GLU A 508 -29.34 -9.24 -21.82
N ARG A 509 -28.20 -8.58 -21.54
CA ARG A 509 -26.96 -8.76 -22.32
C ARG A 509 -26.33 -10.16 -22.13
N PHE A 510 -26.62 -10.88 -21.05
CA PHE A 510 -26.25 -12.30 -20.88
C PHE A 510 -27.14 -13.25 -21.71
N ARG A 511 -28.41 -12.88 -21.97
CA ARG A 511 -29.31 -13.66 -22.83
C ARG A 511 -29.12 -13.40 -24.32
N ASN A 512 -28.63 -12.22 -24.69
CA ASN A 512 -28.44 -11.76 -26.07
C ASN A 512 -26.94 -11.77 -26.45
N PRO A 513 -26.36 -12.90 -26.90
CA PRO A 513 -24.95 -12.98 -27.30
C PRO A 513 -24.64 -12.15 -28.56
N PRO A 514 -23.39 -11.68 -28.75
CA PRO A 514 -22.96 -10.98 -29.97
C PRO A 514 -23.03 -11.81 -31.26
N LYS A 515 -23.19 -13.15 -31.15
CA LYS A 515 -23.38 -14.10 -32.26
C LYS A 515 -24.44 -15.12 -31.80
N PRO A 516 -25.50 -15.41 -32.58
CA PRO A 516 -26.65 -16.20 -32.11
C PRO A 516 -26.32 -17.57 -31.49
N ASP A 517 -25.34 -18.28 -32.03
CA ASP A 517 -24.97 -19.64 -31.58
C ASP A 517 -23.97 -19.67 -30.40
N MET A 518 -23.54 -18.50 -29.90
CA MET A 518 -22.52 -18.41 -28.85
C MET A 518 -23.09 -18.74 -27.45
N LYS A 519 -22.40 -19.62 -26.72
CA LYS A 519 -22.78 -20.03 -25.35
C LYS A 519 -21.89 -19.33 -24.31
N PRO A 520 -22.43 -18.93 -23.15
CA PRO A 520 -21.67 -18.20 -22.14
C PRO A 520 -20.54 -19.05 -21.54
N GLY A 521 -19.34 -18.49 -21.42
CA GLY A 521 -18.20 -19.10 -20.78
C GLY A 521 -18.03 -18.66 -19.31
N PRO A 522 -16.98 -19.13 -18.62
CA PRO A 522 -16.71 -18.76 -17.23
C PRO A 522 -16.60 -17.25 -16.99
N ASP A 523 -16.07 -16.48 -17.96
CA ASP A 523 -15.92 -15.01 -17.85
C ASP A 523 -17.27 -14.26 -17.98
N GLU A 524 -18.22 -14.76 -18.78
CA GLU A 524 -19.60 -14.27 -18.83
C GLU A 524 -20.35 -14.59 -17.54
N TYR A 525 -20.22 -15.82 -17.01
CA TYR A 525 -20.79 -16.17 -15.71
C TYR A 525 -20.17 -15.31 -14.58
N ALA A 526 -18.85 -15.11 -14.58
CA ALA A 526 -18.16 -14.23 -13.63
C ALA A 526 -18.57 -12.75 -13.78
N ALA A 527 -18.91 -12.30 -15.00
CA ALA A 527 -19.51 -10.98 -15.24
C ALA A 527 -20.89 -10.86 -14.57
N MET A 528 -21.75 -11.85 -14.79
CA MET A 528 -23.11 -11.87 -14.27
C MET A 528 -23.14 -11.99 -12.74
N PHE A 529 -22.30 -12.86 -12.15
CA PHE A 529 -22.15 -12.93 -10.68
C PHE A 529 -21.62 -11.60 -10.09
N GLN A 530 -20.70 -10.90 -10.75
CA GLN A 530 -20.25 -9.56 -10.31
C GLN A 530 -21.39 -8.53 -10.27
N ARG A 531 -22.42 -8.68 -11.12
CA ARG A 531 -23.60 -7.81 -11.15
C ARG A 531 -24.69 -8.25 -10.17
N LEU A 532 -24.90 -9.56 -9.96
CA LEU A 532 -25.85 -10.08 -8.97
C LEU A 532 -25.42 -9.83 -7.52
N PHE A 533 -24.12 -9.90 -7.22
CA PHE A 533 -23.59 -9.60 -5.88
C PHE A 533 -23.25 -8.11 -5.68
N ALA A 534 -23.42 -7.27 -6.69
CA ALA A 534 -23.25 -5.82 -6.54
C ALA A 534 -24.42 -5.24 -5.73
N ARG A 535 -24.07 -4.41 -4.73
CA ARG A 535 -25.06 -3.65 -3.95
C ARG A 535 -25.63 -2.53 -4.80
N GLU A 536 -26.87 -2.17 -4.54
CA GLU A 536 -27.46 -0.92 -5.01
C GLU A 536 -26.64 0.29 -4.51
N VAL A 537 -26.66 1.35 -5.32
CA VAL A 537 -26.05 2.64 -4.99
C VAL A 537 -26.96 3.42 -4.03
N ASP A 538 -26.34 4.16 -3.12
CA ASP A 538 -27.05 5.18 -2.33
C ASP A 538 -27.46 6.34 -3.28
N PRO A 539 -28.75 6.70 -3.38
CA PRO A 539 -29.22 7.79 -4.23
C PRO A 539 -28.47 9.11 -3.98
N ASP A 540 -28.10 9.38 -2.71
CA ASP A 540 -27.43 10.61 -2.34
C ASP A 540 -25.95 10.64 -2.76
N SER A 541 -25.36 9.51 -3.21
CA SER A 541 -23.90 9.36 -3.36
C SER A 541 -23.21 10.27 -4.38
N GLY A 542 -23.95 10.88 -5.32
CA GLY A 542 -23.40 11.72 -6.41
C GLY A 542 -22.55 10.98 -7.46
N SER A 543 -22.41 9.66 -7.35
CA SER A 543 -21.61 8.84 -8.27
C SER A 543 -22.36 8.53 -9.57
N LEU A 544 -21.65 8.44 -10.70
CA LEU A 544 -22.24 8.04 -11.97
C LEU A 544 -22.05 6.53 -12.24
N PRO A 545 -22.93 5.90 -13.03
CA PRO A 545 -22.74 4.53 -13.50
C PRO A 545 -21.33 4.30 -14.08
N GLY A 546 -20.69 3.20 -13.64
CA GLY A 546 -19.35 2.79 -14.08
C GLY A 546 -18.17 3.43 -13.34
N ASP A 547 -18.39 4.41 -12.46
CA ASP A 547 -17.35 4.90 -11.53
C ASP A 547 -17.11 3.88 -10.41
N THR A 548 -18.19 3.26 -9.92
CA THR A 548 -18.15 2.21 -8.90
C THR A 548 -18.61 0.86 -9.45
N THR A 549 -18.46 -0.19 -8.64
CA THR A 549 -18.99 -1.53 -8.90
C THR A 549 -20.35 -1.75 -8.23
N LEU A 550 -21.12 -0.68 -8.04
CA LEU A 550 -22.50 -0.74 -7.54
C LEU A 550 -23.49 -0.90 -8.70
N ASN A 551 -24.72 -1.26 -8.37
CA ASN A 551 -25.86 -1.27 -9.28
C ASN A 551 -26.62 0.04 -9.14
N TYR A 552 -26.96 0.65 -10.28
CA TYR A 552 -27.67 1.94 -10.34
C TYR A 552 -29.11 1.70 -10.83
N PRO A 553 -30.13 2.25 -10.16
CA PRO A 553 -31.53 2.11 -10.59
C PRO A 553 -31.78 2.84 -11.91
N THR A 554 -32.85 2.46 -12.61
CA THR A 554 -33.22 3.08 -13.90
C THR A 554 -34.51 3.90 -13.78
N GLN A 555 -34.68 4.92 -14.62
CA GLN A 555 -35.94 5.69 -14.66
C GLN A 555 -37.12 4.83 -15.18
N GLU A 556 -36.82 3.79 -15.98
CA GLU A 556 -37.81 2.86 -16.52
C GLU A 556 -38.36 1.91 -15.44
N GLU A 557 -37.56 1.51 -14.45
CA GLU A 557 -38.00 0.73 -13.27
C GLU A 557 -39.10 1.43 -12.45
N ALA A 558 -39.20 2.76 -12.50
CA ALA A 558 -40.28 3.50 -11.87
C ALA A 558 -41.62 3.41 -12.63
N ASN A 559 -41.57 3.16 -13.94
CA ASN A 559 -42.73 3.14 -14.85
C ASN A 559 -43.27 1.73 -15.14
N LEU A 560 -42.45 0.68 -14.94
CA LEU A 560 -42.86 -0.71 -15.14
C LEU A 560 -43.83 -1.20 -14.06
N THR A 561 -44.81 -2.03 -14.43
CA THR A 561 -45.68 -2.71 -13.46
C THR A 561 -44.93 -3.85 -12.75
N GLU A 562 -45.38 -4.23 -11.55
CA GLU A 562 -44.80 -5.36 -10.79
C GLU A 562 -44.83 -6.70 -11.57
N LEU A 563 -45.80 -6.87 -12.46
CA LEU A 563 -45.90 -8.04 -13.34
C LEU A 563 -44.85 -8.02 -14.47
N GLU A 564 -44.44 -6.83 -14.94
CA GLU A 564 -43.35 -6.69 -15.91
C GLU A 564 -41.99 -6.79 -15.22
N LYS A 565 -41.81 -6.17 -14.05
CA LYS A 565 -40.61 -6.32 -13.21
C LYS A 565 -40.32 -7.80 -12.93
N SER A 566 -41.32 -8.58 -12.50
CA SER A 566 -41.15 -10.02 -12.23
C SER A 566 -40.81 -10.84 -13.49
N ARG A 567 -41.27 -10.45 -14.68
CA ARG A 567 -40.85 -11.08 -15.96
C ARG A 567 -39.42 -10.72 -16.37
N LEU A 568 -38.90 -9.59 -15.90
CA LEU A 568 -37.56 -9.08 -16.20
C LEU A 568 -36.53 -9.39 -15.10
N GLN A 569 -36.92 -10.08 -14.02
CA GLN A 569 -35.99 -10.46 -12.95
C GLN A 569 -34.87 -11.39 -13.45
N PRO A 570 -33.61 -11.15 -13.04
CA PRO A 570 -32.52 -12.08 -13.26
C PRO A 570 -32.64 -13.30 -12.33
N PRO A 571 -32.02 -14.45 -12.67
CA PRO A 571 -31.94 -15.59 -11.77
C PRO A 571 -31.15 -15.22 -10.51
N THR A 572 -31.50 -15.84 -9.38
CA THR A 572 -30.68 -15.73 -8.16
C THR A 572 -29.27 -16.30 -8.37
N PRO A 573 -28.27 -15.91 -7.57
CA PRO A 573 -26.92 -16.49 -7.68
C PRO A 573 -26.89 -18.02 -7.60
N ALA A 574 -27.71 -18.62 -6.74
CA ALA A 574 -27.82 -20.08 -6.60
C ALA A 574 -28.40 -20.74 -7.86
N GLU A 575 -29.41 -20.13 -8.49
CA GLU A 575 -29.99 -20.63 -9.75
C GLU A 575 -29.02 -20.49 -10.91
N LEU A 576 -28.33 -19.35 -11.03
CA LEU A 576 -27.32 -19.12 -12.07
C LEU A 576 -26.13 -20.09 -11.92
N TYR A 577 -25.69 -20.37 -10.70
CA TYR A 577 -24.70 -21.40 -10.44
C TYR A 577 -25.23 -22.81 -10.78
N GLY A 578 -26.50 -23.08 -10.49
CA GLY A 578 -27.21 -24.28 -10.97
C GLY A 578 -27.22 -24.39 -12.51
N MET A 579 -27.43 -23.30 -13.24
CA MET A 579 -27.35 -23.28 -14.71
C MET A 579 -25.93 -23.58 -15.20
N MET A 580 -24.91 -22.97 -14.58
CA MET A 580 -23.50 -23.21 -14.90
C MET A 580 -23.13 -24.68 -14.75
N ARG A 581 -23.52 -25.30 -13.62
CA ARG A 581 -23.29 -26.74 -13.36
C ARG A 581 -24.05 -27.65 -14.33
N ARG A 582 -25.30 -27.33 -14.72
CA ARG A 582 -26.04 -28.06 -15.77
C ARG A 582 -25.34 -28.02 -17.13
N GLN A 583 -24.67 -26.91 -17.45
CA GLN A 583 -23.86 -26.76 -18.67
C GLN A 583 -22.48 -27.47 -18.58
N LYS A 584 -22.18 -28.13 -17.45
CA LYS A 584 -20.90 -28.78 -17.13
C LYS A 584 -19.70 -27.82 -17.12
N LEU A 585 -19.97 -26.52 -16.94
CA LEU A 585 -18.94 -25.51 -16.74
C LEU A 585 -18.53 -25.49 -15.26
N LYS A 586 -17.23 -25.45 -15.00
CA LYS A 586 -16.64 -25.26 -13.68
C LYS A 586 -16.20 -23.80 -13.51
N PRO A 587 -16.20 -23.24 -12.29
CA PRO A 587 -15.67 -21.90 -12.07
C PRO A 587 -14.16 -21.88 -12.33
N ASP A 588 -13.72 -20.88 -13.10
CA ASP A 588 -12.30 -20.50 -13.25
C ASP A 588 -11.82 -19.71 -12.02
N GLU A 589 -10.57 -19.25 -11.99
CA GLU A 589 -10.08 -18.46 -10.85
C GLU A 589 -10.86 -17.14 -10.62
N GLN A 590 -11.35 -16.48 -11.67
CA GLN A 590 -12.14 -15.26 -11.56
C GLN A 590 -13.54 -15.54 -11.02
N CYS A 591 -14.27 -16.50 -11.61
CA CYS A 591 -15.58 -16.92 -11.14
C CYS A 591 -15.50 -17.44 -9.69
N LEU A 592 -14.52 -18.29 -9.38
CA LEU A 592 -14.27 -18.82 -8.03
C LEU A 592 -13.99 -17.70 -7.02
N THR A 593 -13.16 -16.71 -7.37
CA THR A 593 -12.90 -15.55 -6.48
C THR A 593 -14.19 -14.78 -6.18
N VAL A 594 -15.07 -14.60 -7.17
CA VAL A 594 -16.35 -13.89 -7.00
C VAL A 594 -17.34 -14.69 -6.16
N LEU A 595 -17.47 -16.00 -6.42
CA LEU A 595 -18.35 -16.89 -5.66
C LEU A 595 -17.90 -16.99 -4.19
N VAL A 596 -16.62 -17.30 -3.96
CA VAL A 596 -16.07 -17.40 -2.59
C VAL A 596 -16.18 -16.07 -1.83
N ALA A 597 -15.90 -14.92 -2.45
CA ALA A 597 -15.99 -13.63 -1.75
C ALA A 597 -17.42 -13.27 -1.29
N ASN A 598 -18.45 -13.83 -1.93
CA ASN A 598 -19.85 -13.53 -1.64
C ASN A 598 -20.61 -14.67 -0.94
N ALA A 599 -19.97 -15.83 -0.74
CA ALA A 599 -20.54 -16.96 -0.01
C ALA A 599 -21.10 -16.54 1.36
N HIS A 600 -22.26 -17.09 1.69
CA HIS A 600 -23.00 -16.83 2.92
C HIS A 600 -22.48 -17.68 4.08
N SER A 601 -22.06 -18.92 3.82
CA SER A 601 -21.48 -19.83 4.82
C SER A 601 -20.04 -20.24 4.50
N LEU A 602 -19.35 -20.87 5.47
CA LEU A 602 -18.01 -21.42 5.21
C LEU A 602 -18.10 -22.70 4.38
N GLU A 603 -19.18 -23.44 4.56
CA GLU A 603 -19.54 -24.70 3.90
C GLU A 603 -19.82 -24.47 2.40
N GLU A 604 -20.54 -23.40 2.06
CA GLU A 604 -20.79 -22.95 0.69
C GLU A 604 -19.47 -22.54 0.00
N ALA A 605 -18.60 -21.81 0.71
CA ALA A 605 -17.27 -21.50 0.21
C ALA A 605 -16.42 -22.77 0.00
N HIS A 606 -16.64 -23.84 0.75
CA HIS A 606 -15.97 -25.13 0.53
C HIS A 606 -16.56 -25.88 -0.67
N GLU A 607 -17.87 -25.82 -0.91
CA GLU A 607 -18.51 -26.35 -2.13
C GLU A 607 -17.91 -25.70 -3.38
N TYR A 608 -17.83 -24.37 -3.43
CA TYR A 608 -17.21 -23.65 -4.56
C TYR A 608 -15.74 -24.03 -4.77
N LEU A 609 -14.95 -24.20 -3.69
CA LEU A 609 -13.55 -24.63 -3.78
C LEU A 609 -13.38 -26.09 -4.24
N LEU A 610 -14.36 -26.97 -3.99
CA LEU A 610 -14.36 -28.37 -4.43
C LEU A 610 -14.78 -28.53 -5.90
N ASP A 611 -15.72 -27.72 -6.37
CA ASP A 611 -16.22 -27.76 -7.76
C ASP A 611 -15.30 -27.04 -8.76
N ALA A 612 -14.25 -26.35 -8.30
CA ALA A 612 -13.29 -25.59 -9.11
C ALA A 612 -12.66 -26.32 -10.32
N SER A 613 -12.23 -25.54 -11.31
CA SER A 613 -11.54 -26.04 -12.51
C SER A 613 -10.11 -26.55 -12.23
N THR A 614 -9.43 -25.94 -11.27
CA THR A 614 -8.09 -26.33 -10.79
C THR A 614 -8.16 -27.60 -9.92
N PRO A 615 -7.10 -28.43 -9.88
CA PRO A 615 -7.13 -29.71 -9.17
C PRO A 615 -7.32 -29.52 -7.65
N GLN A 616 -8.24 -30.28 -7.06
CA GLN A 616 -8.69 -30.14 -5.66
C GLN A 616 -7.55 -30.15 -4.62
N GLN A 617 -6.43 -30.83 -4.91
CA GLN A 617 -5.22 -30.81 -4.06
C GLN A 617 -4.69 -29.40 -3.77
N ASN A 618 -4.89 -28.43 -4.68
CA ASN A 618 -4.44 -27.05 -4.49
C ASN A 618 -5.25 -26.29 -3.42
N TYR A 619 -6.55 -26.60 -3.24
CA TYR A 619 -7.42 -25.89 -2.29
C TYR A 619 -7.76 -26.69 -1.03
N ALA A 620 -7.54 -28.00 -1.01
CA ALA A 620 -7.71 -28.84 0.19
C ALA A 620 -6.87 -28.33 1.40
N ASN A 621 -5.76 -27.64 1.15
CA ASN A 621 -4.94 -27.01 2.19
C ASN A 621 -5.58 -25.76 2.83
N LEU A 622 -6.61 -25.15 2.20
CA LEU A 622 -7.42 -24.10 2.84
C LEU A 622 -8.43 -24.69 3.80
N THR A 623 -9.05 -25.81 3.43
CA THR A 623 -10.12 -26.47 4.18
C THR A 623 -9.60 -27.38 5.30
N SER A 624 -8.37 -27.88 5.20
CA SER A 624 -7.61 -28.53 6.27
C SER A 624 -7.60 -27.73 7.59
N PRO A 625 -7.77 -28.37 8.77
CA PRO A 625 -7.62 -27.71 10.06
C PRO A 625 -6.17 -27.32 10.38
N SER A 626 -5.19 -28.00 9.77
CA SER A 626 -3.75 -27.78 9.93
C SER A 626 -3.11 -27.51 8.57
N PRO A 627 -3.02 -26.23 8.13
CA PRO A 627 -2.53 -25.87 6.81
C PRO A 627 -1.00 -25.91 6.74
N ILE A 628 -0.45 -26.53 5.69
CA ILE A 628 1.00 -26.55 5.43
C ILE A 628 1.40 -25.23 4.74
N ALA A 629 2.31 -24.48 5.36
CA ALA A 629 2.70 -23.14 4.91
C ALA A 629 3.25 -23.11 3.47
N ASP A 630 4.05 -24.09 3.06
CA ASP A 630 4.55 -24.19 1.68
C ASP A 630 3.44 -24.49 0.67
N ALA A 631 2.49 -25.35 0.99
CA ALA A 631 1.36 -25.62 0.11
C ALA A 631 0.40 -24.41 -0.01
N LEU A 632 0.34 -23.51 1.00
CA LEU A 632 -0.35 -22.23 0.86
C LEU A 632 0.31 -21.32 -0.20
N LYS A 633 1.63 -21.46 -0.47
CA LYS A 633 2.35 -20.62 -1.44
C LYS A 633 1.86 -20.79 -2.87
N ASN A 634 1.31 -21.96 -3.20
CA ASN A 634 0.79 -22.32 -4.52
C ASN A 634 -0.62 -21.76 -4.80
N ILE A 635 -1.29 -21.20 -3.79
CA ILE A 635 -2.68 -20.72 -3.92
C ILE A 635 -2.68 -19.29 -4.45
N PRO A 636 -3.47 -18.98 -5.51
CA PRO A 636 -3.67 -17.62 -6.00
C PRO A 636 -4.15 -16.68 -4.89
N LEU A 637 -3.42 -15.57 -4.71
CA LEU A 637 -3.72 -14.58 -3.67
C LEU A 637 -5.14 -13.97 -3.75
N PRO A 638 -5.80 -13.80 -4.93
CA PRO A 638 -7.20 -13.40 -4.99
C PRO A 638 -8.15 -14.38 -4.29
N VAL A 639 -8.04 -15.67 -4.58
CA VAL A 639 -8.88 -16.74 -3.97
C VAL A 639 -8.59 -16.85 -2.48
N PHE A 640 -7.31 -16.77 -2.08
CA PHE A 640 -6.92 -16.74 -0.67
C PHE A 640 -7.54 -15.54 0.07
N SER A 641 -7.46 -14.33 -0.50
CA SER A 641 -8.04 -13.11 0.09
C SER A 641 -9.56 -13.18 0.22
N ALA A 642 -10.25 -13.77 -0.76
CA ALA A 642 -11.70 -14.01 -0.70
C ALA A 642 -12.06 -14.99 0.43
N TYR A 643 -11.34 -16.10 0.56
CA TYR A 643 -11.55 -17.08 1.63
C TYR A 643 -11.30 -16.52 3.03
N ILE A 644 -10.33 -15.60 3.18
CA ILE A 644 -10.06 -14.88 4.44
C ILE A 644 -11.20 -13.93 4.83
N ASP A 645 -11.85 -13.24 3.87
CA ASP A 645 -13.04 -12.44 4.19
C ASP A 645 -14.18 -13.34 4.68
N VAL A 646 -14.47 -14.47 4.03
CA VAL A 646 -15.48 -15.45 4.53
C VAL A 646 -15.14 -15.95 5.93
N CYS A 647 -13.90 -16.37 6.18
CA CYS A 647 -13.48 -16.88 7.48
C CYS A 647 -13.58 -15.81 8.60
N SER A 648 -13.27 -14.55 8.30
CA SER A 648 -13.39 -13.45 9.28
C SER A 648 -14.83 -12.96 9.45
N ARG A 649 -15.65 -12.98 8.38
CA ARG A 649 -17.07 -12.60 8.37
C ARG A 649 -17.91 -13.58 9.19
N ASN A 650 -17.74 -14.88 8.92
CA ASN A 650 -18.53 -15.97 9.52
C ASN A 650 -17.89 -16.46 10.82
N ALA A 651 -17.99 -15.65 11.88
CA ALA A 651 -17.49 -15.97 13.21
C ALA A 651 -18.24 -17.18 13.82
N SER A 652 -17.61 -18.36 13.75
CA SER A 652 -18.07 -19.57 14.43
C SER A 652 -17.97 -19.45 15.96
N TYR A 653 -18.52 -20.43 16.69
CA TYR A 653 -18.54 -20.45 18.16
C TYR A 653 -17.18 -20.09 18.78
N ARG A 654 -17.15 -19.00 19.57
CA ARG A 654 -15.95 -18.38 20.17
C ARG A 654 -14.89 -17.97 19.14
N GLY A 655 -15.29 -17.34 18.03
CA GLY A 655 -14.38 -16.69 17.09
C GLY A 655 -13.37 -17.60 16.38
N ARG A 656 -13.53 -18.92 16.40
CA ARG A 656 -12.54 -19.89 15.86
C ARG A 656 -12.21 -19.64 14.39
N ASN A 657 -13.18 -19.24 13.58
CA ASN A 657 -12.95 -18.90 12.16
C ASN A 657 -12.11 -17.61 11.99
N MET A 658 -12.21 -16.66 12.92
CA MET A 658 -11.36 -15.46 12.96
C MET A 658 -9.91 -15.83 13.33
N LEU A 659 -9.72 -16.64 14.38
CA LEU A 659 -8.38 -17.15 14.74
C LEU A 659 -7.76 -17.97 13.61
N ARG A 660 -8.57 -18.76 12.88
CA ARG A 660 -8.16 -19.48 11.67
C ARG A 660 -7.75 -18.52 10.54
N ALA A 661 -8.50 -17.43 10.32
CA ALA A 661 -8.15 -16.41 9.34
C ALA A 661 -6.80 -15.74 9.67
N ILE A 662 -6.58 -15.39 10.94
CA ILE A 662 -5.31 -14.82 11.43
C ILE A 662 -4.15 -15.82 11.22
N ARG A 663 -4.29 -17.07 11.67
CA ARG A 663 -3.26 -18.12 11.52
C ARG A 663 -2.95 -18.42 10.05
N LEU A 664 -3.95 -18.43 9.16
CA LEU A 664 -3.74 -18.56 7.71
C LEU A 664 -3.01 -17.35 7.12
N ALA A 665 -3.38 -16.13 7.52
CA ALA A 665 -2.73 -14.90 7.07
C ALA A 665 -1.24 -14.88 7.48
N GLU A 666 -0.91 -15.20 8.74
CA GLU A 666 0.48 -15.30 9.21
C GLU A 666 1.28 -16.40 8.49
N ALA A 667 0.66 -17.55 8.19
CA ALA A 667 1.34 -18.65 7.49
C ALA A 667 1.59 -18.38 5.99
N ARG A 668 0.83 -17.48 5.37
CA ARG A 668 0.90 -17.16 3.92
C ARG A 668 1.63 -15.85 3.61
N LEU A 669 1.51 -14.85 4.48
CA LEU A 669 2.12 -13.54 4.28
C LEU A 669 3.58 -13.52 4.74
N SER A 670 4.41 -12.88 3.93
CA SER A 670 5.81 -12.61 4.21
C SER A 670 6.15 -11.27 3.55
N ARG A 671 7.32 -10.67 3.86
CA ARG A 671 7.76 -9.40 3.24
C ARG A 671 7.73 -9.45 1.70
N LYS A 672 7.97 -10.63 1.09
CA LYS A 672 7.87 -10.86 -0.38
C LYS A 672 6.45 -10.60 -0.95
N ASN A 673 5.40 -10.62 -0.12
CA ASN A 673 3.99 -10.42 -0.49
C ASN A 673 3.34 -9.17 0.14
N GLN A 674 4.13 -8.19 0.62
CA GLN A 674 3.66 -7.01 1.37
C GLN A 674 2.48 -6.27 0.68
N ASN A 675 2.49 -6.15 -0.66
CA ASN A 675 1.41 -5.57 -1.48
C ASN A 675 0.02 -6.16 -1.21
N TRP A 676 -0.07 -7.41 -0.74
CA TRP A 676 -1.32 -8.10 -0.44
C TRP A 676 -1.78 -8.01 1.01
N ALA A 677 -0.92 -7.51 1.92
CA ALA A 677 -1.24 -7.38 3.35
C ALA A 677 -2.55 -6.61 3.57
N SER A 678 -2.75 -5.49 2.87
CA SER A 678 -3.94 -4.65 2.99
C SER A 678 -5.25 -5.34 2.60
N PHE A 679 -5.23 -6.34 1.71
CA PHE A 679 -6.44 -7.05 1.28
C PHE A 679 -6.78 -8.26 2.16
N ILE A 680 -5.80 -8.79 2.89
CA ILE A 680 -5.96 -9.95 3.78
C ILE A 680 -6.23 -9.50 5.22
N TRP A 681 -5.53 -8.47 5.71
CA TRP A 681 -5.71 -7.96 7.06
C TRP A 681 -6.91 -7.00 7.22
N ALA A 682 -7.28 -6.23 6.18
CA ALA A 682 -8.42 -5.31 6.30
C ALA A 682 -9.79 -5.99 6.53
N PRO A 683 -10.11 -7.15 5.90
CA PRO A 683 -11.29 -7.94 6.25
C PRO A 683 -11.27 -8.44 7.70
N ILE A 684 -10.13 -8.94 8.17
CA ILE A 684 -9.94 -9.41 9.56
C ILE A 684 -10.24 -8.27 10.54
N LEU A 685 -9.63 -7.09 10.35
CA LEU A 685 -9.90 -5.91 11.18
C LEU A 685 -11.37 -5.44 11.09
N LYS A 686 -11.92 -5.32 9.86
CA LYS A 686 -13.34 -4.95 9.61
C LYS A 686 -14.33 -5.81 10.40
N ASN A 687 -14.08 -7.13 10.41
CA ASN A 687 -14.95 -8.11 11.04
C ASN A 687 -14.62 -8.29 12.54
N LEU A 688 -13.40 -7.97 13.00
CA LEU A 688 -13.11 -7.79 14.43
C LEU A 688 -13.92 -6.63 15.04
N GLY A 689 -14.35 -5.65 14.24
CA GLY A 689 -15.34 -4.62 14.61
C GLY A 689 -16.80 -5.10 14.75
N GLN A 690 -17.06 -6.40 14.72
CA GLN A 690 -18.36 -6.98 15.14
C GLN A 690 -18.61 -6.75 16.65
N HIS A 691 -19.84 -7.01 17.12
CA HIS A 691 -20.17 -6.83 18.54
C HIS A 691 -19.47 -7.91 19.38
N HIS A 692 -18.91 -7.57 20.55
CA HIS A 692 -18.17 -8.53 21.40
C HIS A 692 -19.03 -9.76 21.78
N TYR A 693 -20.31 -9.59 22.15
CA TYR A 693 -21.27 -10.71 22.30
C TYR A 693 -21.42 -11.60 21.06
N GLY A 694 -21.36 -11.06 19.84
CA GLY A 694 -21.42 -11.84 18.60
C GLY A 694 -20.16 -12.68 18.38
N LEU A 695 -18.99 -12.09 18.65
CA LEU A 695 -17.70 -12.79 18.66
C LEU A 695 -17.54 -13.74 19.87
N LYS A 696 -18.38 -13.56 20.90
CA LYS A 696 -18.32 -14.17 22.24
C LYS A 696 -17.00 -13.87 22.96
N LEU A 697 -16.56 -12.62 22.86
CA LEU A 697 -15.40 -12.02 23.54
C LEU A 697 -15.84 -11.06 24.67
N SER A 698 -14.90 -10.72 25.56
CA SER A 698 -14.99 -9.49 26.37
C SER A 698 -14.48 -8.28 25.58
N LEU A 699 -14.84 -7.07 26.01
CA LEU A 699 -14.28 -5.83 25.45
C LEU A 699 -12.75 -5.77 25.60
N GLU A 700 -12.24 -6.18 26.77
CA GLU A 700 -10.81 -6.29 27.10
C GLU A 700 -10.10 -7.19 26.08
N ALA A 701 -10.59 -8.42 25.85
CA ALA A 701 -9.99 -9.36 24.89
C ALA A 701 -10.10 -8.88 23.44
N GLN A 702 -11.21 -8.22 23.06
CA GLN A 702 -11.39 -7.63 21.73
C GLN A 702 -10.36 -6.51 21.47
N LEU A 703 -10.11 -5.64 22.45
CA LEU A 703 -9.13 -4.56 22.35
C LEU A 703 -7.68 -5.08 22.39
N ARG A 704 -7.35 -6.05 23.27
CA ARG A 704 -6.04 -6.71 23.27
C ARG A 704 -5.74 -7.36 21.91
N LEU A 705 -6.70 -8.07 21.32
CA LEU A 705 -6.55 -8.69 20.00
C LEU A 705 -6.38 -7.64 18.88
N LEU A 706 -7.12 -6.53 18.94
CA LEU A 706 -6.98 -5.43 17.98
C LEU A 706 -5.57 -4.82 18.03
N LEU A 707 -5.09 -4.45 19.22
CA LEU A 707 -3.76 -3.89 19.43
C LEU A 707 -2.66 -4.87 18.97
N HIS A 708 -2.77 -6.14 19.37
CA HIS A 708 -1.83 -7.19 18.96
C HIS A 708 -1.73 -7.34 17.44
N LEU A 709 -2.87 -7.37 16.74
CA LEU A 709 -2.89 -7.48 15.27
C LEU A 709 -2.29 -6.26 14.58
N VAL A 710 -2.58 -5.05 15.08
CA VAL A 710 -2.07 -3.80 14.48
C VAL A 710 -0.56 -3.67 14.69
N ASP A 711 -0.04 -4.00 15.88
CA ASP A 711 1.40 -4.06 16.17
C ASP A 711 2.11 -5.16 15.34
N ARG A 712 1.44 -6.30 15.14
CA ARG A 712 1.93 -7.40 14.32
C ARG A 712 2.03 -7.00 12.84
N ILE A 713 1.00 -6.35 12.30
CA ILE A 713 0.97 -5.80 10.95
C ILE A 713 2.11 -4.80 10.75
N GLU A 714 2.32 -3.86 11.68
CA GLU A 714 3.43 -2.91 11.62
C GLU A 714 4.78 -3.63 11.54
N SER A 715 5.09 -4.48 12.53
CA SER A 715 6.39 -5.18 12.62
C SER A 715 6.72 -6.10 11.44
N THR A 716 5.71 -6.57 10.69
CA THR A 716 5.89 -7.55 9.59
C THR A 716 5.71 -6.96 8.20
N HIS A 717 4.91 -5.90 8.04
CA HIS A 717 4.49 -5.36 6.75
C HIS A 717 4.47 -3.82 6.68
N GLY A 718 4.57 -3.12 7.82
CA GLY A 718 4.36 -1.67 7.91
C GLY A 718 2.89 -1.24 7.74
N MET A 719 2.49 -0.18 8.43
CA MET A 719 1.16 0.38 8.30
C MET A 719 0.98 1.08 6.94
N THR A 720 -0.08 0.72 6.23
CA THR A 720 -0.51 1.42 5.01
C THR A 720 -1.75 2.26 5.32
N LEU A 721 -1.98 3.35 4.58
CA LEU A 721 -3.16 4.21 4.79
C LEU A 721 -4.49 3.43 4.83
N LEU A 722 -4.64 2.40 3.99
CA LEU A 722 -5.83 1.54 3.95
C LEU A 722 -5.98 0.65 5.20
N LEU A 723 -4.86 0.23 5.82
CA LEU A 723 -4.87 -0.52 7.08
C LEU A 723 -5.05 0.41 8.29
N PHE A 724 -4.43 1.58 8.26
CA PHE A 724 -4.64 2.64 9.25
C PHE A 724 -6.10 3.08 9.29
N ASN A 725 -6.71 3.42 8.14
CA ASN A 725 -8.12 3.80 8.12
C ASN A 725 -9.06 2.63 8.44
N ARG A 726 -8.61 1.39 8.22
CA ARG A 726 -9.35 0.23 8.71
C ARG A 726 -9.26 0.10 10.23
N PHE A 727 -8.12 0.42 10.84
CA PHE A 727 -7.94 0.44 12.29
C PHE A 727 -8.78 1.53 12.97
N THR A 728 -8.75 2.79 12.48
CA THR A 728 -9.59 3.89 12.99
C THR A 728 -11.07 3.54 12.95
N LEU A 729 -11.59 3.10 11.79
CA LEU A 729 -12.97 2.61 11.63
C LEU A 729 -13.32 1.44 12.57
N THR A 730 -12.38 0.53 12.82
CA THR A 730 -12.60 -0.64 13.68
C THR A 730 -12.67 -0.23 15.14
N LEU A 731 -11.76 0.64 15.60
CA LEU A 731 -11.78 1.18 16.96
C LEU A 731 -13.04 2.02 17.19
N ARG A 732 -13.35 2.98 16.29
CA ARG A 732 -14.59 3.78 16.33
C ARG A 732 -15.81 2.89 16.52
N LYS A 733 -15.94 1.82 15.72
CA LYS A 733 -17.07 0.88 15.77
C LYS A 733 -17.14 0.01 17.03
N ILE A 734 -16.03 -0.18 17.75
CA ILE A 734 -16.03 -0.81 19.08
C ILE A 734 -16.49 0.21 20.12
N LEU A 735 -15.83 1.37 20.19
CA LEU A 735 -16.11 2.42 21.17
C LEU A 735 -17.54 2.97 21.05
N ARG A 736 -18.07 3.11 19.83
CA ARG A 736 -19.44 3.58 19.56
C ARG A 736 -20.50 2.86 20.39
N ARG A 737 -20.36 1.54 20.55
CA ARG A 737 -21.32 0.70 21.31
C ARG A 737 -21.20 0.83 22.83
N GLU A 738 -20.04 1.26 23.30
CA GLU A 738 -19.85 1.59 24.71
C GLU A 738 -20.30 3.03 25.00
N VAL A 739 -20.30 3.92 24.00
CA VAL A 739 -20.98 5.23 24.04
C VAL A 739 -22.50 5.08 24.02
N GLU A 740 -23.05 4.21 23.15
CA GLU A 740 -24.49 3.84 23.14
C GLU A 740 -24.97 3.44 24.55
N LYS A 741 -24.20 2.59 25.23
CA LYS A 741 -24.47 2.19 26.64
C LYS A 741 -24.29 3.35 27.63
N LEU A 742 -23.26 4.18 27.45
CA LEU A 742 -22.98 5.30 28.36
C LEU A 742 -24.07 6.38 28.28
N SER A 743 -24.56 6.69 27.09
CA SER A 743 -25.69 7.61 26.88
C SER A 743 -26.93 7.16 27.67
N ALA A 744 -27.35 5.91 27.51
CA ALA A 744 -28.45 5.34 28.31
C ALA A 744 -28.14 5.33 29.83
N ALA A 745 -26.89 5.11 30.23
CA ALA A 745 -26.48 5.17 31.63
C ALA A 745 -26.42 6.59 32.23
N VAL A 746 -26.32 7.64 31.39
CA VAL A 746 -26.45 9.04 31.80
C VAL A 746 -27.92 9.36 32.09
N GLU A 747 -28.87 8.88 31.26
CA GLU A 747 -30.31 9.03 31.51
C GLU A 747 -30.73 8.36 32.83
N THR A 748 -30.18 7.19 33.15
CA THR A 748 -30.45 6.48 34.42
C THR A 748 -29.56 6.93 35.59
N ASN A 749 -28.78 8.00 35.42
CA ASN A 749 -27.87 8.56 36.43
C ASN A 749 -26.90 7.54 37.08
N SER A 750 -26.44 6.57 36.28
CA SER A 750 -25.54 5.48 36.69
C SER A 750 -24.23 5.43 35.89
N ALA A 751 -23.89 6.52 35.19
CA ALA A 751 -22.76 6.65 34.28
C ALA A 751 -21.37 6.54 34.94
N ASP A 752 -21.26 6.80 36.23
CA ASP A 752 -19.99 6.93 36.98
C ASP A 752 -19.12 5.66 37.01
N LEU A 753 -19.72 4.50 36.77
CA LEU A 753 -19.01 3.21 36.70
C LEU A 753 -18.41 2.92 35.31
N SER A 754 -18.59 3.82 34.33
CA SER A 754 -18.12 3.61 32.96
C SER A 754 -16.68 4.06 32.75
N ALA A 755 -15.86 3.16 32.19
CA ALA A 755 -14.50 3.48 31.76
C ALA A 755 -14.45 4.62 30.73
N LEU A 756 -15.48 4.81 29.90
CA LEU A 756 -15.56 5.93 28.95
C LEU A 756 -15.91 7.26 29.63
N ALA A 757 -16.73 7.26 30.69
CA ALA A 757 -16.98 8.48 31.46
C ALA A 757 -15.68 9.00 32.08
N VAL A 758 -14.89 8.10 32.69
CA VAL A 758 -13.55 8.41 33.22
C VAL A 758 -12.58 8.83 32.11
N LEU A 759 -12.58 8.17 30.95
CA LEU A 759 -11.71 8.53 29.83
C LEU A 759 -11.92 9.97 29.36
N TYR A 760 -13.17 10.37 29.12
CA TYR A 760 -13.48 11.72 28.64
C TYR A 760 -13.31 12.77 29.74
N ASP A 761 -13.57 12.43 31.01
CA ASP A 761 -13.29 13.29 32.17
C ASP A 761 -11.79 13.42 32.49
N ILE A 762 -10.93 12.55 31.94
CA ILE A 762 -9.46 12.76 31.90
C ILE A 762 -9.05 13.56 30.65
N GLY A 763 -9.54 13.18 29.46
CA GLY A 763 -9.13 13.79 28.18
C GLY A 763 -9.40 15.30 28.12
N ALA A 764 -10.53 15.75 28.65
CA ALA A 764 -10.85 17.18 28.76
C ALA A 764 -10.15 17.87 29.97
N GLU A 765 -9.43 17.15 30.83
CA GLU A 765 -8.58 17.70 31.90
C GLU A 765 -7.14 17.91 31.40
N GLU A 766 -6.61 16.91 30.69
CA GLU A 766 -5.38 17.01 29.90
C GLU A 766 -5.50 18.14 28.85
N ALA A 767 -6.71 18.40 28.31
CA ALA A 767 -7.00 19.55 27.44
C ALA A 767 -6.80 20.95 28.07
N GLY A 768 -6.58 21.03 29.38
CA GLY A 768 -6.45 22.27 30.16
C GLY A 768 -5.08 22.51 30.79
N VAL A 769 -4.17 21.53 30.82
CA VAL A 769 -2.87 21.60 31.52
C VAL A 769 -1.79 20.91 30.70
N ALA A 770 -0.56 21.46 30.69
CA ALA A 770 0.57 20.84 30.00
C ALA A 770 0.79 19.38 30.44
N PRO A 771 1.11 18.45 29.51
CA PRO A 771 1.00 17.01 29.75
C PRO A 771 1.96 16.51 30.83
N THR A 772 1.42 16.21 32.01
CA THR A 772 2.13 15.58 33.11
C THR A 772 2.45 14.12 32.76
N LYS A 773 3.70 13.69 32.93
CA LYS A 773 4.12 12.31 32.63
C LYS A 773 3.49 11.32 33.61
N VAL A 774 2.37 10.72 33.23
CA VAL A 774 1.76 9.60 33.96
C VAL A 774 2.67 8.38 33.86
N ASN A 775 3.01 7.76 35.01
CA ASN A 775 3.77 6.52 35.02
C ASN A 775 2.92 5.36 34.45
N PRO A 776 3.46 4.50 33.57
CA PRO A 776 2.74 3.39 32.98
C PRO A 776 2.60 2.22 33.97
N ILE A 777 1.68 2.37 34.92
CA ILE A 777 1.18 1.22 35.68
C ILE A 777 0.35 0.38 34.72
N TRP A 778 0.85 -0.82 34.39
CA TRP A 778 0.16 -1.78 33.52
C TRP A 778 -1.00 -2.46 34.25
N ASP A 779 -2.08 -1.71 34.46
CA ASP A 779 -3.40 -2.29 34.71
C ASP A 779 -4.02 -2.75 33.39
N ASP A 780 -4.65 -3.93 33.39
CA ASP A 780 -5.06 -4.66 32.17
C ASP A 780 -6.54 -4.42 31.82
N SER A 781 -7.05 -3.25 32.24
CA SER A 781 -8.46 -2.84 32.17
C SER A 781 -8.83 -2.16 30.85
N ALA A 782 -10.14 -2.07 30.57
CA ALA A 782 -10.63 -1.45 29.34
C ALA A 782 -10.13 0.00 29.14
N LEU A 783 -9.96 0.78 30.22
CA LEU A 783 -9.48 2.16 30.13
C LEU A 783 -8.04 2.26 29.60
N SER A 784 -7.12 1.43 30.10
CA SER A 784 -5.72 1.45 29.65
C SER A 784 -5.58 0.98 28.20
N LEU A 785 -6.38 0.00 27.79
CA LEU A 785 -6.44 -0.51 26.42
C LEU A 785 -6.97 0.54 25.43
N ILE A 786 -7.96 1.35 25.82
CA ILE A 786 -8.48 2.44 24.98
C ILE A 786 -7.45 3.58 24.85
N ARG A 787 -6.81 4.00 25.96
CA ARG A 787 -5.71 5.00 25.90
C ARG A 787 -4.53 4.49 25.06
N SER A 788 -4.22 3.19 25.13
CA SER A 788 -3.21 2.54 24.27
C SER A 788 -3.60 2.58 22.79
N ALA A 789 -4.87 2.40 22.46
CA ALA A 789 -5.37 2.51 21.09
C ALA A 789 -5.31 3.96 20.54
N GLY A 790 -5.66 4.97 21.36
CA GLY A 790 -5.48 6.38 21.01
C GLY A 790 -4.01 6.74 20.76
N SER A 791 -3.11 6.32 21.65
CA SER A 791 -1.66 6.45 21.48
C SER A 791 -1.15 5.78 20.19
N ARG A 792 -1.66 4.59 19.85
CA ARG A 792 -1.34 3.91 18.58
C ARG A 792 -1.86 4.67 17.36
N ILE A 793 -3.07 5.23 17.38
CA ILE A 793 -3.58 6.09 16.27
C ILE A 793 -2.62 7.25 16.03
N LYS A 794 -2.21 7.97 17.09
CA LYS A 794 -1.25 9.08 17.00
C LYS A 794 0.10 8.65 16.42
N ALA A 795 0.66 7.53 16.89
CA ALA A 795 1.92 7.00 16.40
C ALA A 795 1.88 6.68 14.89
N PHE A 796 0.81 6.01 14.42
CA PHE A 796 0.67 5.67 12.99
C PHE A 796 0.33 6.90 12.13
N PHE A 797 -0.44 7.87 12.65
CA PHE A 797 -0.71 9.12 11.95
C PHE A 797 0.59 9.88 11.64
N TYR A 798 1.39 10.22 12.67
CA TYR A 798 2.66 10.93 12.46
C TYR A 798 3.68 10.10 11.66
N GLY A 799 3.66 8.77 11.80
CA GLY A 799 4.46 7.87 10.98
C GLY A 799 4.12 7.94 9.49
N LEU A 800 2.83 7.97 9.13
CA LEU A 800 2.38 8.11 7.74
C LEU A 800 2.69 9.50 7.17
N VAL A 801 2.47 10.57 7.94
CA VAL A 801 2.79 11.95 7.51
C VAL A 801 4.29 12.13 7.23
N LEU A 802 5.16 11.63 8.13
CA LEU A 802 6.61 11.69 7.89
C LEU A 802 7.03 10.85 6.67
N GLN A 803 6.50 9.64 6.52
CA GLN A 803 6.77 8.82 5.33
C GLN A 803 6.29 9.46 4.01
N GLU A 804 5.24 10.30 4.04
CA GLU A 804 4.79 11.03 2.86
C GLU A 804 5.69 12.25 2.58
N GLN A 805 6.14 12.94 3.62
CA GLN A 805 7.16 14.01 3.50
C GLN A 805 8.48 13.47 2.94
N ASP A 806 8.95 12.30 3.38
CA ASP A 806 10.16 11.64 2.85
C ASP A 806 10.02 11.18 1.38
N ARG A 807 8.80 11.04 0.85
CA ARG A 807 8.55 10.71 -0.58
C ARG A 807 8.62 11.93 -1.49
N VAL A 808 8.36 13.13 -0.98
CA VAL A 808 8.37 14.37 -1.76
C VAL A 808 9.79 14.96 -1.74
N ARG A 809 10.50 14.96 -2.87
CA ARG A 809 11.82 15.62 -2.88
C ARG A 809 11.64 17.13 -2.82
N GLN A 810 12.50 17.78 -2.04
CA GLN A 810 12.48 19.24 -1.89
C GLN A 810 12.77 19.93 -3.23
N GLY A 811 11.82 20.74 -3.71
CA GLY A 811 11.93 21.47 -4.98
C GLY A 811 11.54 20.68 -6.24
N GLU A 812 10.96 19.47 -6.10
CA GLU A 812 10.46 18.67 -7.23
C GLU A 812 9.17 19.30 -7.81
N ILE A 813 9.31 20.24 -8.74
CA ILE A 813 8.19 20.79 -9.52
C ILE A 813 7.71 19.68 -10.48
N THR A 814 6.51 19.15 -10.23
CA THR A 814 5.83 18.20 -11.12
C THR A 814 4.78 18.89 -11.97
N ASP A 815 4.69 18.53 -13.26
CA ASP A 815 3.62 18.99 -14.17
C ASP A 815 2.23 18.38 -13.85
N VAL A 816 2.15 17.49 -12.86
CA VAL A 816 0.89 16.98 -12.30
C VAL A 816 0.16 18.11 -11.57
N SER A 817 -1.17 18.18 -11.75
CA SER A 817 -2.08 19.03 -10.95
C SER A 817 -1.85 18.82 -9.45
N LEU A 818 -1.85 19.89 -8.66
CA LEU A 818 -1.72 19.76 -7.20
C LEU A 818 -2.86 18.93 -6.62
N LEU A 819 -4.06 19.03 -7.19
CA LEU A 819 -5.22 18.25 -6.78
C LEU A 819 -5.03 16.73 -7.01
N ASP A 820 -4.53 16.33 -8.17
CA ASP A 820 -4.19 14.91 -8.43
C ASP A 820 -2.95 14.45 -7.62
N GLY A 821 -2.05 15.39 -7.28
CA GLY A 821 -0.98 15.17 -6.31
C GLY A 821 -1.49 14.86 -4.90
N MET A 822 -2.51 15.58 -4.42
CA MET A 822 -3.16 15.34 -3.13
C MET A 822 -3.85 13.97 -3.10
N ARG A 823 -4.61 13.62 -4.15
CA ARG A 823 -5.24 12.30 -4.31
C ARG A 823 -4.25 11.13 -4.32
N ALA A 824 -2.98 11.38 -4.64
CA ALA A 824 -1.94 10.37 -4.71
C ALA A 824 -1.15 10.16 -3.40
N ARG A 825 -1.35 11.00 -2.38
CA ARG A 825 -0.67 10.90 -1.08
C ARG A 825 -1.11 9.66 -0.30
N ARG A 826 -0.25 9.19 0.62
CA ARG A 826 -0.52 8.01 1.46
C ARG A 826 -0.62 8.35 2.96
N ASP A 827 -0.91 9.61 3.27
CA ASP A 827 -1.32 10.11 4.57
C ASP A 827 -2.84 10.43 4.57
N PRO A 828 -3.50 10.58 5.74
CA PRO A 828 -4.96 10.75 5.81
C PRO A 828 -5.41 12.21 5.54
N VAL A 829 -4.86 12.84 4.50
CA VAL A 829 -5.08 14.26 4.16
C VAL A 829 -6.38 14.51 3.38
N MET A 830 -6.88 13.49 2.66
CA MET A 830 -8.11 13.53 1.88
C MET A 830 -9.34 13.34 2.78
N ALA A 831 -10.44 14.02 2.45
CA ALA A 831 -11.57 14.19 3.37
C ALA A 831 -12.15 12.89 3.98
N PRO A 832 -12.36 11.79 3.22
CA PRO A 832 -12.88 10.55 3.81
C PRO A 832 -11.96 9.92 4.88
N TYR A 833 -10.64 10.09 4.74
CA TYR A 833 -9.67 9.59 5.73
C TYR A 833 -9.51 10.53 6.92
N ALA A 834 -9.59 11.84 6.68
CA ALA A 834 -9.56 12.86 7.72
C ALA A 834 -10.79 12.76 8.65
N HIS A 835 -11.98 12.56 8.08
CA HIS A 835 -13.24 12.35 8.82
C HIS A 835 -13.21 11.10 9.71
N ASP A 836 -12.84 9.94 9.14
CA ASP A 836 -12.72 8.69 9.88
C ASP A 836 -11.67 8.77 11.01
N LEU A 837 -10.57 9.50 10.78
CA LEU A 837 -9.54 9.77 11.79
C LEU A 837 -10.07 10.66 12.92
N MET A 838 -10.68 11.82 12.58
CA MET A 838 -11.23 12.75 13.56
C MET A 838 -12.30 12.08 14.44
N LEU A 839 -13.17 11.25 13.85
CA LEU A 839 -14.16 10.49 14.61
C LEU A 839 -13.50 9.41 15.47
N ALA A 840 -12.48 8.70 15.00
CA ALA A 840 -11.77 7.73 15.85
C ALA A 840 -11.05 8.40 17.04
N LEU A 841 -10.48 9.60 16.85
CA LEU A 841 -9.88 10.40 17.93
C LEU A 841 -10.95 10.88 18.94
N ALA A 842 -12.09 11.40 18.46
CA ALA A 842 -13.20 11.85 19.30
C ALA A 842 -13.74 10.72 20.19
N PHE A 843 -14.02 9.54 19.60
CA PHE A 843 -14.50 8.38 20.35
C PHE A 843 -13.44 7.84 21.34
N ALA A 844 -12.13 8.04 21.08
CA ALA A 844 -11.03 7.69 21.99
C ALA A 844 -10.69 8.78 23.02
N GLY A 845 -11.36 9.95 23.01
CA GLY A 845 -11.14 11.05 23.94
C GLY A 845 -9.92 11.93 23.65
N GLU A 846 -9.33 11.81 22.46
CA GLU A 846 -8.07 12.46 22.05
C GLU A 846 -8.31 13.89 21.49
N PHE A 847 -9.04 14.72 22.22
CA PHE A 847 -9.54 16.03 21.73
C PHE A 847 -8.42 17.03 21.40
N GLU A 848 -7.31 17.00 22.13
CA GLU A 848 -6.13 17.83 21.83
C GLU A 848 -5.54 17.49 20.45
N GLU A 849 -5.49 16.21 20.12
CA GLU A 849 -4.93 15.72 18.86
C GLU A 849 -5.78 16.16 17.68
N MET A 850 -7.11 16.16 17.83
CA MET A 850 -8.02 16.67 16.79
C MET A 850 -7.71 18.13 16.42
N ALA A 851 -7.25 18.96 17.37
CA ALA A 851 -6.84 20.35 17.09
C ALA A 851 -5.49 20.44 16.35
N GLU A 852 -4.53 19.55 16.63
CA GLU A 852 -3.25 19.51 15.89
C GLU A 852 -3.43 18.91 14.48
N VAL A 853 -4.26 17.87 14.32
CA VAL A 853 -4.66 17.31 13.01
C VAL A 853 -5.43 18.36 12.20
N MET A 854 -6.31 19.16 12.81
CA MET A 854 -7.03 20.23 12.10
C MET A 854 -6.08 21.31 11.58
N LYS A 855 -5.12 21.78 12.40
CA LYS A 855 -4.07 22.72 11.94
C LYS A 855 -3.21 22.13 10.83
N TRP A 856 -2.91 20.83 10.89
CA TRP A 856 -2.19 20.14 9.82
C TRP A 856 -2.99 20.15 8.51
N LEU A 857 -4.26 19.72 8.53
CA LEU A 857 -5.15 19.74 7.36
C LEU A 857 -5.26 21.15 6.74
N ILE A 858 -5.49 22.18 7.56
CA ILE A 858 -5.56 23.58 7.11
C ILE A 858 -4.31 24.01 6.32
N ARG A 859 -3.12 23.55 6.73
CA ARG A 859 -1.83 23.91 6.12
C ARG A 859 -1.51 23.09 4.86
N GLU A 860 -1.86 21.81 4.84
CA GLU A 860 -1.66 20.96 3.64
C GLU A 860 -2.56 21.40 2.47
N TRP A 861 -3.74 21.97 2.79
CA TRP A 861 -4.70 22.49 1.80
C TRP A 861 -4.61 24.01 1.55
N SER A 862 -3.64 24.72 2.16
CA SER A 862 -3.43 26.16 1.93
C SER A 862 -2.66 26.61 0.67
N PRO A 863 -2.03 25.76 -0.19
CA PRO A 863 -1.30 26.26 -1.36
C PRO A 863 -2.18 27.04 -2.35
N THR A 864 -1.79 28.27 -2.72
CA THR A 864 -2.61 29.16 -3.58
C THR A 864 -3.06 28.51 -4.88
N ARG A 865 -2.15 27.81 -5.56
CA ARG A 865 -2.44 27.08 -6.81
C ARG A 865 -3.44 25.93 -6.61
N LEU A 866 -3.53 25.34 -5.43
CA LEU A 866 -4.55 24.33 -5.14
C LEU A 866 -5.93 24.98 -5.01
N ARG A 867 -6.01 26.22 -4.50
CA ARG A 867 -7.25 27.01 -4.50
C ARG A 867 -7.68 27.36 -5.92
N GLU A 868 -6.76 27.80 -6.77
CA GLU A 868 -7.00 28.05 -8.22
C GLU A 868 -7.54 26.79 -8.91
N GLU A 869 -6.89 25.63 -8.72
CA GLU A 869 -7.33 24.33 -9.25
C GLU A 869 -8.67 23.82 -8.65
N MET A 870 -9.14 24.39 -7.53
CA MET A 870 -10.46 24.12 -6.92
C MET A 870 -11.55 25.12 -7.35
N GLU A 871 -11.20 26.37 -7.61
CA GLU A 871 -12.12 27.39 -8.18
C GLU A 871 -12.51 27.05 -9.62
N ASP A 872 -11.65 26.36 -10.38
CA ASP A 872 -11.92 25.81 -11.72
C ASP A 872 -12.90 24.60 -11.74
N LEU A 873 -13.42 24.15 -10.58
CA LEU A 873 -14.36 23.03 -10.47
C LEU A 873 -15.82 23.52 -10.51
N ASN A 874 -16.57 23.10 -11.54
CA ASN A 874 -17.99 23.42 -11.71
C ASN A 874 -18.89 22.93 -10.54
N GLU A 875 -18.44 21.92 -9.81
CA GLU A 875 -19.15 21.22 -8.72
C GLU A 875 -18.09 20.55 -7.85
N MET A 876 -18.18 20.67 -6.51
CA MET A 876 -17.16 20.13 -5.60
C MET A 876 -17.29 18.60 -5.46
N PRO A 877 -16.26 17.80 -5.82
CA PRO A 877 -16.27 16.36 -5.61
C PRO A 877 -16.21 15.98 -4.13
N ARG A 878 -16.99 14.97 -3.72
CA ARG A 878 -17.08 14.50 -2.32
C ARG A 878 -15.79 13.94 -1.72
N ASP A 879 -14.77 13.63 -2.51
CA ASP A 879 -13.44 13.28 -2.01
C ASP A 879 -12.64 14.49 -1.50
N LEU A 880 -13.08 15.71 -1.83
CA LEU A 880 -12.45 17.00 -1.48
C LEU A 880 -13.25 17.83 -0.48
N ASP A 881 -14.53 17.51 -0.27
CA ASP A 881 -15.41 18.23 0.65
C ASP A 881 -15.09 17.87 2.11
N MET A 882 -14.64 18.86 2.88
CA MET A 882 -14.28 18.72 4.30
C MET A 882 -15.40 19.16 5.26
N LEU A 883 -16.57 19.54 4.77
CA LEU A 883 -17.68 20.02 5.61
C LEU A 883 -17.97 19.07 6.78
N GLU A 884 -18.09 17.77 6.52
CA GLU A 884 -18.28 16.78 7.57
C GLU A 884 -17.10 16.72 8.57
N THR A 885 -15.85 16.80 8.09
CA THR A 885 -14.64 16.79 8.95
C THR A 885 -14.59 18.01 9.87
N LEU A 886 -15.01 19.17 9.37
CA LEU A 886 -15.13 20.41 10.14
C LEU A 886 -16.26 20.28 11.18
N CYS A 887 -17.44 19.75 10.78
CA CYS A 887 -18.55 19.49 11.70
C CYS A 887 -18.17 18.53 12.84
N VAL A 888 -17.37 17.48 12.57
CA VAL A 888 -16.84 16.57 13.60
C VAL A 888 -15.95 17.31 14.60
N PHE A 889 -15.07 18.21 14.13
CA PHE A 889 -14.24 19.02 15.02
C PHE A 889 -15.07 19.94 15.90
N ARG A 890 -16.05 20.65 15.32
CA ARG A 890 -16.99 21.52 16.05
C ARG A 890 -17.86 20.76 17.06
N ALA A 891 -18.36 19.57 16.69
CA ALA A 891 -19.27 18.79 17.53
C ALA A 891 -18.61 18.16 18.77
N PHE A 892 -17.31 17.83 18.70
CA PHE A 892 -16.64 17.01 19.73
C PHE A 892 -15.34 17.61 20.29
N ALA A 893 -14.50 18.29 19.49
CA ALA A 893 -13.24 18.84 19.96
C ALA A 893 -13.39 20.27 20.50
N GLU A 894 -14.02 21.16 19.73
CA GLU A 894 -14.31 22.55 20.11
C GLU A 894 -14.91 22.72 21.52
N PRO A 895 -15.92 21.92 21.97
CA PRO A 895 -16.47 22.04 23.32
C PRO A 895 -15.59 21.44 24.45
N MET A 896 -14.52 20.71 24.11
CA MET A 896 -13.64 19.99 25.05
C MET A 896 -12.24 20.61 25.19
N ILE A 897 -11.76 21.36 24.20
CA ILE A 897 -10.43 22.00 24.21
C ILE A 897 -10.41 23.37 24.92
N THR A 898 -9.22 23.84 25.25
CA THR A 898 -8.99 25.20 25.77
C THR A 898 -9.20 26.27 24.69
N GLN A 899 -9.77 27.42 25.08
CA GLN A 899 -10.02 28.55 24.19
C GLN A 899 -8.76 28.96 23.41
N THR A 900 -7.59 29.02 24.07
CA THR A 900 -6.30 29.34 23.42
C THR A 900 -5.89 28.35 22.33
N LYS A 901 -6.33 27.08 22.39
CA LYS A 901 -6.12 26.11 21.30
C LYS A 901 -7.15 26.27 20.19
N LEU A 902 -8.40 26.60 20.51
CA LEU A 902 -9.45 26.93 19.53
C LEU A 902 -9.10 28.20 18.74
N ASP A 903 -8.72 29.28 19.42
CA ASP A 903 -8.28 30.54 18.83
C ASP A 903 -7.11 30.32 17.85
N ALA A 904 -6.19 29.41 18.18
CA ALA A 904 -5.08 29.05 17.30
C ALA A 904 -5.52 28.27 16.04
N VAL A 905 -6.53 27.39 16.14
CA VAL A 905 -7.13 26.71 14.97
C VAL A 905 -7.84 27.73 14.07
N LEU A 906 -8.68 28.60 14.65
CA LEU A 906 -9.41 29.64 13.92
C LEU A 906 -8.47 30.69 13.31
N THR A 907 -7.37 31.03 14.00
CA THR A 907 -6.33 31.92 13.45
C THR A 907 -5.64 31.28 12.25
N ASP A 908 -5.24 30.00 12.33
CA ASP A 908 -4.67 29.30 11.18
C ASP A 908 -5.69 29.23 10.03
N PHE A 909 -6.95 28.85 10.28
CA PHE A 909 -8.01 28.78 9.27
C PHE A 909 -8.17 30.10 8.50
N ASN A 910 -8.40 31.19 9.25
CA ASN A 910 -8.61 32.53 8.69
C ASN A 910 -7.34 33.10 8.02
N THR A 911 -6.15 32.72 8.47
CA THR A 911 -4.88 33.18 7.87
C THR A 911 -4.55 32.47 6.56
N HIS A 912 -4.86 31.17 6.47
CA HIS A 912 -4.52 30.35 5.31
C HIS A 912 -5.59 30.41 4.20
N GLY A 913 -6.84 30.79 4.54
CA GLY A 913 -7.90 31.03 3.55
C GLY A 913 -8.18 29.79 2.71
N VAL A 914 -8.51 28.68 3.37
CA VAL A 914 -8.85 27.43 2.69
C VAL A 914 -10.19 27.61 1.96
N TYR A 915 -10.46 26.81 0.93
CA TYR A 915 -11.66 26.95 0.09
C TYR A 915 -12.98 26.71 0.85
N TRP A 916 -12.96 25.92 1.93
CA TRP A 916 -14.15 25.58 2.70
C TRP A 916 -14.55 26.69 3.68
N GLU A 917 -15.85 26.85 3.93
CA GLU A 917 -16.37 27.73 4.97
C GLU A 917 -16.32 27.05 6.36
N TRP A 918 -16.24 27.84 7.43
CA TRP A 918 -16.32 27.30 8.80
C TRP A 918 -17.79 27.01 9.14
N PRO A 919 -18.18 25.77 9.52
CA PRO A 919 -19.59 25.42 9.69
C PRO A 919 -20.26 26.21 10.82
N ASP A 920 -21.47 26.70 10.59
CA ASP A 920 -22.29 27.31 11.63
C ASP A 920 -22.97 26.25 12.53
N ASP A 921 -23.59 26.70 13.62
CA ASP A 921 -24.20 25.78 14.59
C ASP A 921 -25.40 25.01 14.00
N ALA A 922 -26.14 25.59 13.03
CA ALA A 922 -27.22 24.91 12.34
C ALA A 922 -26.70 23.77 11.44
N THR A 923 -25.58 23.98 10.75
CA THR A 923 -24.91 22.95 9.94
C THR A 923 -24.35 21.83 10.82
N VAL A 924 -23.83 22.14 12.01
CA VAL A 924 -23.34 21.14 12.97
C VAL A 924 -24.48 20.29 13.53
N GLU A 925 -25.59 20.88 13.97
CA GLU A 925 -26.76 20.10 14.41
C GLU A 925 -27.37 19.29 13.25
N GLY A 926 -27.43 19.85 12.03
CA GLY A 926 -27.86 19.13 10.82
C GLY A 926 -26.97 17.93 10.46
N TYR A 927 -25.65 18.00 10.72
CA TYR A 927 -24.74 16.87 10.59
C TYR A 927 -24.98 15.79 11.66
N LEU A 928 -25.32 16.19 12.89
CA LEU A 928 -25.62 15.27 14.00
C LEU A 928 -26.98 14.55 13.81
N ASP A 929 -27.96 15.22 13.21
CA ASP A 929 -29.31 14.69 12.97
C ASP A 929 -29.47 14.03 11.58
N GLY A 930 -28.43 14.09 10.73
CA GLY A 930 -28.45 13.58 9.37
C GLY A 930 -28.63 12.06 9.28
N ARG A 931 -29.64 11.61 8.52
CA ARG A 931 -30.11 10.20 8.41
C ARG A 931 -29.03 9.12 8.21
N HIS A 932 -27.91 9.47 7.58
CA HIS A 932 -26.81 8.53 7.28
C HIS A 932 -25.83 8.36 8.45
N ASN A 933 -25.77 9.34 9.36
CA ASN A 933 -25.08 9.22 10.62
C ASN A 933 -25.98 8.49 11.62
N SER A 934 -25.49 7.40 12.19
CA SER A 934 -26.15 6.75 13.33
C SER A 934 -26.25 7.70 14.52
N ASN A 935 -27.36 7.62 15.27
CA ASN A 935 -27.63 8.34 16.52
C ASN A 935 -26.42 8.46 17.46
N SER A 936 -25.50 7.51 17.44
CA SER A 936 -24.25 7.54 18.20
C SER A 936 -23.33 8.76 18.01
N ASN A 937 -23.47 9.52 16.92
CA ASN A 937 -22.83 10.84 16.82
C ASN A 937 -23.54 11.86 17.75
N ARG A 938 -24.88 11.87 17.79
CA ARG A 938 -25.72 12.63 18.74
C ARG A 938 -25.43 12.22 20.20
N GLU A 939 -25.47 10.91 20.47
CA GLU A 939 -25.21 10.32 21.80
C GLU A 939 -23.84 10.72 22.34
N LEU A 940 -22.78 10.73 21.51
CA LEU A 940 -21.46 11.22 21.91
C LEU A 940 -21.48 12.70 22.27
N SER A 941 -22.11 13.55 21.43
CA SER A 941 -22.22 14.99 21.71
C SER A 941 -22.98 15.23 23.03
N GLU A 942 -23.99 14.43 23.34
CA GLU A 942 -24.78 14.51 24.57
C GLU A 942 -24.02 14.03 25.81
N VAL A 943 -23.25 12.95 25.70
CA VAL A 943 -22.32 12.49 26.75
C VAL A 943 -21.26 13.55 27.05
N LEU A 944 -20.65 14.16 26.02
CA LEU A 944 -19.66 15.23 26.21
C LEU A 944 -20.29 16.51 26.80
N ARG A 945 -21.52 16.87 26.38
CA ARG A 945 -22.29 17.95 27.02
C ARG A 945 -22.60 17.67 28.50
N TRP A 946 -22.90 16.42 28.87
CA TRP A 946 -23.07 16.01 30.27
C TRP A 946 -21.77 16.15 31.09
N ILE A 947 -20.63 15.66 30.57
CA ILE A 947 -19.31 15.80 31.20
C ILE A 947 -18.95 17.27 31.42
N ARG A 948 -19.16 18.13 30.41
CA ARG A 948 -18.91 19.58 30.52
C ARG A 948 -19.76 20.21 31.64
N ARG A 949 -21.05 19.89 31.72
CA ARG A 949 -21.95 20.36 32.80
C ARG A 949 -21.46 19.91 34.17
N ARG A 950 -21.16 18.62 34.33
CA ARG A 950 -20.62 18.03 35.57
C ARG A 950 -19.38 18.76 36.06
N ARG A 951 -18.48 19.13 35.15
CA ARG A 951 -17.24 19.86 35.45
C ARG A 951 -17.48 21.31 35.83
N THR A 952 -18.42 22.01 35.19
CA THR A 952 -18.80 23.35 35.64
C THR A 952 -19.43 23.33 37.03
N THR A 953 -20.20 22.29 37.37
CA THR A 953 -20.71 22.06 38.73
C THR A 953 -19.56 21.80 39.71
N ARG A 954 -18.67 20.83 39.46
CA ARG A 954 -17.50 20.55 40.31
C ARG A 954 -16.57 21.75 40.50
N ARG A 955 -16.41 22.62 39.49
CA ARG A 955 -15.62 23.86 39.61
C ARG A 955 -16.33 24.88 40.48
N ALA A 956 -17.61 25.16 40.24
CA ALA A 956 -18.40 26.05 41.08
C ALA A 956 -18.49 25.56 42.55
N GLU A 957 -18.55 24.24 42.76
CA GLU A 957 -18.43 23.61 44.07
C GLU A 957 -17.04 23.88 44.67
N ASN A 958 -15.95 23.47 44.00
CA ASN A 958 -14.58 23.65 44.52
C ASN A 958 -14.19 25.13 44.74
N GLU A 959 -14.67 26.05 43.90
CA GLU A 959 -14.47 27.50 44.04
C GLU A 959 -15.32 28.06 45.20
N GLY A 960 -16.51 27.50 45.47
CA GLY A 960 -17.28 27.77 46.68
C GLY A 960 -16.59 27.29 47.95
N TRP A 961 -16.10 26.03 47.97
CA TRP A 961 -15.30 25.49 49.09
C TRP A 961 -13.98 26.26 49.28
N ALA A 962 -13.43 26.88 48.23
CA ALA A 962 -12.24 27.72 48.32
C ALA A 962 -12.49 29.11 48.93
N MET A 963 -13.75 29.54 49.09
CA MET A 963 -14.11 30.75 49.86
C MET A 963 -14.43 30.47 51.32
N ASP A 964 -14.50 29.20 51.75
CA ASP A 964 -14.89 28.79 53.11
C ASP A 964 -13.71 28.27 53.97
N ILE A 965 -12.47 28.43 53.49
CA ILE A 965 -11.23 28.12 54.25
C ILE A 965 -10.37 29.40 54.34
N GLY A 966 -10.88 30.35 55.12
CA GLY A 966 -10.21 31.61 55.45
C GLY A 966 -10.69 32.19 56.78
N ASP A 967 -12.00 32.43 56.91
CA ASP A 967 -12.60 33.14 58.05
C ASP A 967 -12.99 32.21 59.21
N LEU A 968 -12.04 31.42 59.72
CA LEU A 968 -12.26 30.54 60.88
C LEU A 968 -11.06 30.44 61.85
N GLU A 969 -10.38 31.56 62.07
CA GLU A 969 -9.72 31.82 63.36
C GLU A 969 -10.54 32.82 64.18
N VAL A 970 -10.73 32.53 65.47
CA VAL A 970 -11.68 33.22 66.33
C VAL A 970 -10.99 34.27 67.18
N ASP A 971 -11.54 35.48 67.24
CA ASP A 971 -11.31 36.40 68.36
C ASP A 971 -12.64 36.85 69.00
N TRP A 972 -12.62 37.12 70.30
CA TRP A 972 -13.80 37.24 71.16
C TRP A 972 -13.98 38.66 71.71
N THR A 973 -14.83 39.49 71.09
CA THR A 973 -15.49 40.60 71.81
C THR A 973 -16.95 40.85 71.39
N GLU A 974 -17.78 41.05 72.42
CA GLU A 974 -19.02 41.83 72.44
C GLU A 974 -20.12 41.60 71.38
N THR A 975 -20.91 40.54 71.64
CA THR A 975 -22.38 40.59 71.71
C THR A 975 -23.14 41.52 70.74
N LYS A 976 -23.76 40.93 69.71
CA LYS A 976 -25.01 41.48 69.17
C LYS A 976 -26.06 41.53 70.28
N ARG A 977 -26.68 42.70 70.50
CA ARG A 977 -28.02 42.77 71.09
C ARG A 977 -29.05 42.54 69.99
N GLU A 978 -30.07 41.76 70.32
CA GLU A 978 -31.27 41.59 69.51
C GLU A 978 -32.21 42.81 69.65
N ALA A 979 -33.31 42.74 68.89
CA ALA A 979 -34.62 43.38 69.12
C ALA A 979 -34.93 44.72 68.41
N LEU A 980 -35.88 44.61 67.46
CA LEU A 980 -36.90 45.63 67.09
C LEU A 980 -36.31 46.92 66.43
N ASP A 981 -37.07 47.89 65.91
CA ASP A 981 -38.52 48.03 65.67
C ASP A 981 -38.72 48.91 64.41
N PRO A 982 -39.80 48.79 63.60
CA PRO A 982 -40.01 49.66 62.43
C PRO A 982 -40.17 51.16 62.75
N GLN A 983 -40.27 51.54 64.02
CA GLN A 983 -40.53 52.90 64.47
C GLN A 983 -39.32 53.85 64.32
N HIS A 984 -38.09 53.33 64.31
CA HIS A 984 -36.87 54.17 64.29
C HIS A 984 -36.63 54.88 62.94
N LEU A 985 -37.26 54.40 61.85
CA LEU A 985 -37.14 54.99 60.50
C LEU A 985 -37.83 56.36 60.33
N LYS A 986 -38.57 56.85 61.33
CA LYS A 986 -39.28 58.15 61.26
C LYS A 986 -38.47 59.37 61.75
N ASP A 987 -37.44 59.17 62.58
CA ASP A 987 -36.74 60.29 63.22
C ASP A 987 -35.51 60.80 62.45
N LEU A 988 -34.91 59.98 61.58
CA LEU A 988 -33.75 60.37 60.76
C LEU A 988 -34.10 61.35 59.62
N GLY A 989 -35.38 61.60 59.35
CA GLY A 989 -35.84 62.56 58.33
C GLY A 989 -35.79 64.03 58.76
N LYS A 990 -35.41 64.37 60.00
CA LYS A 990 -35.51 65.74 60.54
C LYS A 990 -34.35 66.18 61.44
N LYS A 991 -33.14 66.31 60.88
CA LYS A 991 -32.07 67.14 61.49
C LYS A 991 -30.96 67.64 60.56
N ALA A 992 -31.32 68.00 59.33
CA ALA A 992 -30.61 69.09 58.65
C ALA A 992 -31.00 70.45 59.28
N TYR A 993 -30.11 71.45 59.22
CA TYR A 993 -30.21 72.77 59.85
C TYR A 993 -30.20 72.82 61.40
N ARG A 994 -29.01 73.01 61.98
CA ARG A 994 -28.53 74.36 62.39
C ARG A 994 -27.01 74.36 62.60
N SER A 995 -26.43 75.56 62.63
CA SER A 995 -25.01 75.87 62.88
C SER A 995 -24.65 75.64 64.36
N ASP A 996 -23.38 75.56 64.78
CA ASP A 996 -22.28 76.50 64.55
C ASP A 996 -20.93 75.86 64.13
#